data_AF-A0AAV1CW94-F1
#
_entry.id   AF-A0AAV1CW94-F1
#
_cell.length_a   1.000
_cell.length_b   1.000
_cell.length_c   1.000
_cell.angle_alpha   90.00
_cell.angle_beta   90.00
_cell.angle_gamma   90.00
#
_symmetry.space_group_name_H-M   'P 1'
#
loop_
_entity.id
_entity.type
_entity.pdbx_description
1 polymer ?
#
loop_
_entity_poly.entity_id
_entity_poly.type
_entity_poly.pdbx_seq_one_letter_code
_entity_poly.pdbx_strand_id
1 'polypeptide(L)'
;MHLVIYAKDTLDKAQTLVENKFHEIQNIDKSSPRFTGQPCSSEHLQILVKAVPIKQGHKLRIIWPSTPEIRYYKEGPCRYLGHLIGHEGEGSLFYVLKKLGWATSLSAGDSDSTNEFSFFKVVIELTDAGHEHFEDIVALTFRYIQLLQKSGTCKWIFDEISAICETAFHYKDKIRPSDYAVNIALNMQWYPPQDWLVGSSLPSKFNPGIIQSILDELVPSNVRIFWESTKFEGHTDMKEPWYGTAYSVEKITSAMIQEWMAKAPNEDLHLPSPNVFIPTDLSIKDATQKTAYPLNLRKSSYSRLWYKRDTVFLTPKAHVIIDFNCPCAGNSPEAVVLTEIFTRLLMDYLNEYAYDAQVAGLYYGVSNTNNGFQVTVVGYNHKLRILLDTVIERIAKFEVKPDRFSVIKELVTKDYQNFKFQQPYQLAMYYGSLIVHDQALPWDEELEVLPHLESDNLVRFYPQMLSRTFLEFYVAGNIEPKEAELMVQHIEDMFYKGPMSLSQSLFASQHLTTRVVKLEKGVSYYYTAEGLNPSDENSALLHYIQVHQDDVLLNVKLQLFGLVAKQPAFHQLRSVEQLGYITVLMQRDDFGVRGVQFIIQSTAKGPKHINSRVEAFLKMFESKLHEMTPEEFKSNVNALVDLKLEKHKNLHEETRFYWREISDGTLKFDRKELEVAALKQLTKEDLIGFFNQYIKVGAPQKSSLSVLIYGSSHISEHSKDKSELGEPDNVVIEDIFSFKRSRPLFGSFKGGIGLVKL
;
A
#
# COMPACT_ATOMS: atom_id res chain seq x y z
N MET A 1 5.11 -0.96 -34.30
CA MET A 1 4.38 -0.13 -33.31
C MET A 1 3.10 -0.84 -32.95
N HIS A 2 2.68 -0.79 -31.68
CA HIS A 2 1.38 -1.31 -31.25
C HIS A 2 0.58 -0.16 -30.64
N LEU A 3 -0.71 -0.08 -30.97
CA LEU A 3 -1.62 0.97 -30.53
C LEU A 3 -2.91 0.32 -30.05
N VAL A 4 -3.40 0.78 -28.90
CA VAL A 4 -4.70 0.40 -28.34
C VAL A 4 -5.47 1.67 -28.05
N ILE A 5 -6.71 1.75 -28.54
CA ILE A 5 -7.62 2.84 -28.22
C ILE A 5 -8.80 2.28 -27.42
N TYR A 6 -9.05 2.90 -26.27
CA TYR A 6 -10.23 2.64 -25.45
C TYR A 6 -11.23 3.80 -25.65
N ALA A 7 -12.32 3.55 -26.36
CA ALA A 7 -13.31 4.59 -26.71
C ALA A 7 -14.74 4.15 -26.39
N LYS A 8 -15.65 5.13 -26.33
CA LYS A 8 -17.11 4.90 -26.28
C LYS A 8 -17.72 4.72 -27.68
N ASP A 9 -16.98 5.12 -28.72
CA ASP A 9 -17.41 5.00 -30.11
C ASP A 9 -17.50 3.54 -30.57
N THR A 10 -18.27 3.30 -31.63
CA THR A 10 -18.30 2.02 -32.36
C THR A 10 -16.93 1.69 -32.94
N LEU A 11 -16.63 0.41 -33.14
CA LEU A 11 -15.37 -0.05 -33.73
C LEU A 11 -15.07 0.64 -35.07
N ASP A 12 -16.06 0.78 -35.97
CA ASP A 12 -15.86 1.42 -37.28
C ASP A 12 -15.37 2.87 -37.16
N LYS A 13 -16.03 3.66 -36.30
CA LYS A 13 -15.63 5.05 -36.02
C LYS A 13 -14.24 5.13 -35.39
N ALA A 14 -13.95 4.24 -34.44
CA ALA A 14 -12.64 4.18 -33.81
C ALA A 14 -11.55 3.83 -34.83
N GLN A 15 -11.81 2.87 -35.72
CA GLN A 15 -10.92 2.48 -36.82
C GLN A 15 -10.66 3.65 -37.76
N THR A 16 -11.71 4.33 -38.25
CA THR A 16 -11.55 5.51 -39.12
C THR A 16 -10.71 6.60 -38.45
N LEU A 17 -10.90 6.82 -37.14
CA LEU A 17 -10.11 7.80 -36.39
C LEU A 17 -8.64 7.38 -36.24
N VAL A 18 -8.38 6.09 -36.04
CA VAL A 18 -7.02 5.52 -36.01
C VAL A 18 -6.35 5.70 -37.37
N GLU A 19 -6.99 5.26 -38.45
CA GLU A 19 -6.45 5.35 -39.80
C GLU A 19 -6.12 6.81 -40.14
N ASN A 20 -7.07 7.72 -39.95
CA ASN A 20 -6.86 9.14 -40.23
C ASN A 20 -5.70 9.76 -39.45
N LYS A 21 -5.45 9.33 -38.20
CA LYS A 21 -4.39 9.90 -37.34
C LYS A 21 -3.02 9.23 -37.49
N PHE A 22 -2.99 7.95 -37.83
CA PHE A 22 -1.77 7.14 -37.74
C PHE A 22 -1.31 6.55 -39.09
N HIS A 23 -2.11 6.65 -40.18
CA HIS A 23 -1.71 6.12 -41.49
C HIS A 23 -0.45 6.78 -42.08
N GLU A 24 -0.14 8.02 -41.69
CA GLU A 24 1.06 8.74 -42.15
C GLU A 24 2.36 8.24 -41.48
N ILE A 25 2.27 7.40 -40.44
CA ILE A 25 3.45 6.82 -39.80
C ILE A 25 4.07 5.82 -40.77
N GLN A 26 5.21 6.21 -41.33
CA GLN A 26 5.95 5.38 -42.29
C GLN A 26 6.47 4.11 -41.62
N ASN A 27 6.22 2.96 -42.26
CA ASN A 27 6.91 1.72 -41.92
C ASN A 27 8.32 1.77 -42.52
N ILE A 28 9.34 1.84 -41.64
CA ILE A 28 10.76 1.83 -42.03
C ILE A 28 11.36 0.43 -42.07
N ASP A 29 10.53 -0.62 -42.01
CA ASP A 29 10.92 -2.04 -42.02
C ASP A 29 12.01 -2.41 -41.01
N LYS A 30 12.05 -1.69 -39.88
CA LYS A 30 13.03 -1.90 -38.82
C LYS A 30 12.58 -3.01 -37.88
N SER A 31 13.36 -4.09 -37.81
CA SER A 31 13.16 -5.15 -36.81
C SER A 31 13.51 -4.66 -35.41
N SER A 32 12.80 -5.15 -34.39
CA SER A 32 13.16 -4.93 -32.99
C SER A 32 14.59 -5.42 -32.73
N PRO A 33 15.43 -4.67 -32.01
CA PRO A 33 16.77 -5.13 -31.64
C PRO A 33 16.65 -6.39 -30.79
N ARG A 34 17.42 -7.43 -31.14
CA ARG A 34 17.51 -8.67 -30.36
C ARG A 34 18.88 -8.75 -29.73
N PHE A 35 18.91 -9.04 -28.44
CA PHE A 35 20.13 -9.26 -27.67
C PHE A 35 20.19 -10.75 -27.33
N THR A 36 20.76 -11.52 -28.23
CA THR A 36 20.85 -12.98 -28.10
C THR A 36 21.85 -13.37 -27.01
N GLY A 37 21.48 -14.34 -26.17
CA GLY A 37 22.37 -14.94 -25.18
C GLY A 37 22.08 -14.53 -23.74
N GLN A 38 22.58 -15.32 -22.79
CA GLN A 38 22.45 -15.02 -21.36
C GLN A 38 23.44 -13.91 -20.97
N PRO A 39 23.02 -12.89 -20.20
CA PRO A 39 23.94 -11.88 -19.67
C PRO A 39 24.97 -12.46 -18.69
N CYS A 40 24.78 -13.70 -18.25
CA CYS A 40 25.68 -14.42 -17.33
C CYS A 40 26.49 -15.46 -18.11
N SER A 41 27.80 -15.24 -18.22
CA SER A 41 28.76 -16.29 -18.61
C SER A 41 29.05 -17.22 -17.42
N SER A 42 29.79 -18.32 -17.65
CA SER A 42 30.19 -19.27 -16.60
C SER A 42 30.95 -18.64 -15.43
N GLU A 43 31.68 -17.53 -15.65
CA GLU A 43 32.40 -16.83 -14.59
C GLU A 43 31.46 -16.11 -13.61
N HIS A 44 30.22 -15.82 -14.04
CA HIS A 44 29.18 -15.17 -13.26
C HIS A 44 28.28 -16.17 -12.52
N LEU A 45 28.53 -17.47 -12.68
CA LEU A 45 27.81 -18.55 -12.00
C LEU A 45 28.64 -19.11 -10.86
N GLN A 46 27.97 -19.82 -9.96
CA GLN A 46 28.54 -20.36 -8.74
C GLN A 46 29.28 -19.27 -7.95
N ILE A 47 28.57 -18.15 -7.76
CA ILE A 47 29.07 -17.01 -6.99
C ILE A 47 28.17 -16.73 -5.78
N LEU A 48 28.79 -16.25 -4.72
CA LEU A 48 28.16 -15.61 -3.57
C LEU A 48 28.56 -14.14 -3.57
N VAL A 49 27.58 -13.26 -3.62
CA VAL A 49 27.76 -11.80 -3.55
C VAL A 49 27.29 -11.33 -2.18
N LYS A 50 28.21 -10.82 -1.36
CA LYS A 50 27.89 -10.20 -0.07
C LYS A 50 27.78 -8.70 -0.28
N ALA A 51 26.63 -8.10 0.01
CA ALA A 51 26.38 -6.68 -0.26
C ALA A 51 25.86 -5.95 0.99
N VAL A 52 26.27 -4.68 1.16
CA VAL A 52 25.84 -3.82 2.27
C VAL A 52 24.64 -2.98 1.83
N PRO A 53 23.42 -3.25 2.35
CA PRO A 53 22.25 -2.41 2.09
C PRO A 53 22.30 -1.12 2.91
N ILE A 54 21.55 -0.11 2.48
CA ILE A 54 21.39 1.14 3.26
C ILE A 54 20.51 0.90 4.49
N LYS A 55 19.42 0.14 4.32
CA LYS A 55 18.45 -0.16 5.39
C LYS A 55 18.92 -1.34 6.24
N GLN A 56 18.57 -1.30 7.53
CA GLN A 56 18.69 -2.44 8.44
C GLN A 56 17.83 -3.61 7.95
N GLY A 57 18.37 -4.81 8.06
CA GLY A 57 17.74 -6.04 7.62
C GLY A 57 18.71 -6.96 6.88
N HIS A 58 18.23 -8.18 6.63
CA HIS A 58 19.00 -9.22 5.97
C HIS A 58 18.15 -9.83 4.87
N LYS A 59 18.72 -9.97 3.67
CA LYS A 59 17.99 -10.52 2.52
C LYS A 59 18.85 -11.49 1.76
N LEU A 60 18.24 -12.60 1.37
CA LEU A 60 18.85 -13.62 0.54
C LEU A 60 18.12 -13.69 -0.80
N ARG A 61 18.87 -13.60 -1.91
CA ARG A 61 18.35 -13.81 -3.26
C ARG A 61 19.14 -14.94 -3.91
N ILE A 62 18.47 -16.03 -4.21
CA ILE A 62 19.03 -17.18 -4.91
C ILE A 62 18.49 -17.15 -6.33
N ILE A 63 19.37 -17.03 -7.32
CA ILE A 63 19.01 -16.68 -8.69
C ILE A 63 19.64 -17.66 -9.67
N TRP A 64 18.86 -18.13 -10.62
CA TRP A 64 19.30 -18.98 -11.72
C TRP A 64 18.97 -18.31 -13.06
N PRO A 65 19.94 -18.16 -13.97
CA PRO A 65 19.65 -18.08 -15.39
C PRO A 65 18.64 -19.14 -15.81
N SER A 66 17.52 -18.73 -16.38
CA SER A 66 16.47 -19.66 -16.80
C SER A 66 15.95 -19.35 -18.20
N THR A 67 15.35 -20.36 -18.82
CA THR A 67 14.63 -20.18 -20.07
C THR A 67 13.42 -19.25 -19.85
N PRO A 68 13.23 -18.20 -20.68
CA PRO A 68 12.13 -17.25 -20.51
C PRO A 68 10.74 -17.89 -20.53
N GLU A 69 9.90 -17.55 -19.55
CA GLU A 69 8.52 -18.06 -19.46
C GLU A 69 7.68 -17.69 -20.69
N ILE A 70 7.98 -16.57 -21.35
CA ILE A 70 7.28 -16.14 -22.57
C ILE A 70 7.36 -17.18 -23.71
N ARG A 71 8.37 -18.05 -23.74
CA ARG A 71 8.46 -19.14 -24.73
C ARG A 71 7.44 -20.26 -24.50
N TYR A 72 6.95 -20.38 -23.26
CA TYR A 72 6.08 -21.44 -22.80
C TYR A 72 4.92 -20.90 -21.96
N TYR A 73 4.42 -19.69 -22.28
CA TYR A 73 3.40 -19.00 -21.45
C TYR A 73 2.07 -19.76 -21.35
N LYS A 74 1.79 -20.68 -22.29
CA LYS A 74 0.60 -21.55 -22.24
C LYS A 74 0.78 -22.71 -21.27
N GLU A 75 2.02 -23.17 -21.12
CA GLU A 75 2.41 -24.18 -20.15
C GLU A 75 2.70 -23.59 -18.76
N GLY A 76 3.06 -22.31 -18.67
CA GLY A 76 3.28 -21.56 -17.43
C GLY A 76 4.27 -22.21 -16.44
N PRO A 77 5.47 -22.64 -16.86
CA PRO A 77 6.38 -23.39 -16.00
C PRO A 77 6.87 -22.58 -14.80
N CYS A 78 7.27 -21.32 -14.97
CA CYS A 78 7.74 -20.52 -13.84
C CYS A 78 6.60 -20.17 -12.89
N ARG A 79 5.36 -20.00 -13.37
CA ARG A 79 4.17 -19.91 -12.50
C ARG A 79 3.95 -21.17 -11.67
N TYR A 80 4.05 -22.35 -12.28
CA TYR A 80 3.93 -23.63 -11.57
C TYR A 80 5.02 -23.79 -10.50
N LEU A 81 6.28 -23.51 -10.85
CA LEU A 81 7.41 -23.63 -9.92
C LEU A 81 7.38 -22.55 -8.84
N GLY A 82 7.01 -21.31 -9.19
CA GLY A 82 6.83 -20.22 -8.24
C GLY A 82 5.73 -20.51 -7.23
N HIS A 83 4.62 -21.11 -7.66
CA HIS A 83 3.55 -21.56 -6.76
C HIS A 83 4.03 -22.58 -5.72
N LEU A 84 4.91 -23.52 -6.11
CA LEU A 84 5.41 -24.55 -5.20
C LEU A 84 6.56 -24.08 -4.31
N ILE A 85 7.56 -23.41 -4.89
CA ILE A 85 8.74 -22.93 -4.15
C ILE A 85 8.36 -21.74 -3.26
N GLY A 86 7.44 -20.90 -3.73
CA GLY A 86 6.87 -19.77 -3.00
C GLY A 86 5.65 -20.10 -2.15
N HIS A 87 5.31 -21.39 -1.95
CA HIS A 87 4.16 -21.79 -1.15
C HIS A 87 4.38 -21.44 0.33
N GLU A 88 3.32 -21.02 1.04
CA GLU A 88 3.42 -20.60 2.45
C GLU A 88 2.60 -21.48 3.42
N GLY A 89 1.87 -22.46 2.91
CA GLY A 89 1.19 -23.50 3.71
C GLY A 89 2.13 -24.57 4.28
N GLU A 90 1.57 -25.45 5.12
CA GLU A 90 2.31 -26.53 5.81
C GLU A 90 3.14 -27.41 4.86
N GLY A 91 4.35 -27.77 5.30
CA GLY A 91 5.32 -28.56 4.53
C GLY A 91 6.14 -27.79 3.50
N SER A 92 5.83 -26.50 3.28
CA SER A 92 6.59 -25.67 2.34
C SER A 92 7.96 -25.24 2.88
N LEU A 93 8.82 -24.78 1.97
CA LEU A 93 10.09 -24.16 2.33
C LEU A 93 9.90 -22.99 3.29
N PHE A 94 8.97 -22.07 3.00
CA PHE A 94 8.75 -20.92 3.87
C PHE A 94 8.19 -21.32 5.24
N TYR A 95 7.26 -22.28 5.29
CA TYR A 95 6.71 -22.79 6.54
C TYR A 95 7.82 -23.28 7.48
N VAL A 96 8.75 -24.08 6.96
CA VAL A 96 9.91 -24.59 7.72
C VAL A 96 10.81 -23.46 8.19
N LEU A 97 11.21 -22.55 7.29
CA LEU A 97 12.09 -21.43 7.63
C LEU A 97 11.45 -20.49 8.66
N LYS A 98 10.14 -20.27 8.58
CA LYS A 98 9.38 -19.49 9.55
C LYS A 98 9.31 -20.19 10.91
N LYS A 99 9.03 -21.50 10.94
CA LYS A 99 8.98 -22.31 12.18
C LYS A 99 10.33 -22.31 12.91
N LEU A 100 11.44 -22.33 12.16
CA LEU A 100 12.79 -22.21 12.71
C LEU A 100 13.15 -20.78 13.16
N GLY A 101 12.29 -19.79 12.88
CA GLY A 101 12.54 -18.39 13.20
C GLY A 101 13.60 -17.74 12.31
N TRP A 102 13.86 -18.30 11.12
CA TRP A 102 14.93 -17.86 10.22
C TRP A 102 14.46 -16.91 9.11
N ALA A 103 13.18 -16.95 8.73
CA ALA A 103 12.63 -16.11 7.67
C ALA A 103 11.31 -15.46 8.06
N THR A 104 11.02 -14.33 7.41
CA THR A 104 9.82 -13.52 7.63
C THR A 104 8.96 -13.35 6.38
N SER A 105 9.54 -13.56 5.20
CA SER A 105 8.80 -13.73 3.95
C SER A 105 9.62 -14.52 2.93
N LEU A 106 8.94 -15.13 1.95
CA LEU A 106 9.56 -15.81 0.82
C LEU A 106 8.75 -15.54 -0.45
N SER A 107 9.43 -15.31 -1.57
CA SER A 107 8.79 -15.25 -2.89
C SER A 107 9.64 -15.98 -3.93
N ALA A 108 8.99 -16.58 -4.92
CA ALA A 108 9.67 -17.30 -5.99
C ALA A 108 8.99 -17.07 -7.34
N GLY A 109 9.77 -16.93 -8.42
CA GLY A 109 9.22 -16.82 -9.76
C GLY A 109 10.20 -16.29 -10.82
N ASP A 110 9.66 -16.05 -12.01
CA ASP A 110 10.36 -15.44 -13.14
C ASP A 110 10.64 -13.96 -12.90
N SER A 111 11.80 -13.47 -13.32
CA SER A 111 12.25 -12.10 -13.10
C SER A 111 13.25 -11.65 -14.16
N ASP A 112 13.31 -10.32 -14.37
CA ASP A 112 14.21 -9.67 -15.33
C ASP A 112 14.15 -10.28 -16.75
N SER A 113 12.94 -10.66 -17.17
CA SER A 113 12.69 -11.48 -18.37
C SER A 113 12.67 -10.66 -19.67
N THR A 114 13.21 -11.27 -20.71
CA THR A 114 13.12 -10.81 -22.11
C THR A 114 12.71 -11.99 -23.02
N ASN A 115 12.67 -11.78 -24.34
CA ASN A 115 12.47 -12.90 -25.28
C ASN A 115 13.67 -13.87 -25.33
N GLU A 116 14.85 -13.42 -24.88
CA GLU A 116 16.12 -14.12 -25.08
C GLU A 116 16.67 -14.72 -23.79
N PHE A 117 16.50 -14.05 -22.65
CA PHE A 117 16.96 -14.50 -21.33
C PHE A 117 15.95 -14.19 -20.24
N SER A 118 15.98 -14.98 -19.16
CA SER A 118 15.26 -14.71 -17.92
C SER A 118 16.05 -15.21 -16.71
N PHE A 119 15.53 -14.90 -15.53
CA PHE A 119 16.01 -15.43 -14.28
C PHE A 119 14.87 -15.98 -13.43
N PHE A 120 15.03 -17.21 -12.93
CA PHE A 120 14.22 -17.71 -11.83
C PHE A 120 14.86 -17.27 -10.51
N LYS A 121 14.08 -16.66 -9.63
CA LYS A 121 14.56 -16.04 -8.40
C LYS A 121 13.77 -16.55 -7.20
N VAL A 122 14.47 -16.89 -6.13
CA VAL A 122 13.92 -17.11 -4.78
C VAL A 122 14.44 -16.00 -3.88
N VAL A 123 13.55 -15.23 -3.28
CA VAL A 123 13.89 -14.13 -2.36
C VAL A 123 13.36 -14.45 -0.97
N ILE A 124 14.23 -14.38 0.02
CA ILE A 124 13.93 -14.68 1.41
C ILE A 124 14.37 -13.48 2.26
N GLU A 125 13.44 -12.87 2.99
CA GLU A 125 13.78 -11.89 4.03
C GLU A 125 14.14 -12.65 5.30
N LEU A 126 15.33 -12.39 5.84
CA LEU A 126 15.93 -13.15 6.94
C LEU A 126 15.80 -12.41 8.27
N THR A 127 15.59 -13.17 9.35
CA THR A 127 15.79 -12.67 10.72
C THR A 127 17.28 -12.57 11.03
N ASP A 128 17.62 -11.97 12.18
CA ASP A 128 19.00 -12.00 12.68
C ASP A 128 19.50 -13.44 12.91
N ALA A 129 18.63 -14.34 13.38
CA ALA A 129 18.95 -15.76 13.48
C ALA A 129 19.13 -16.40 12.10
N GLY A 130 18.25 -16.11 11.14
CA GLY A 130 18.36 -16.63 9.78
C GLY A 130 19.62 -16.18 9.05
N HIS A 131 20.12 -14.98 9.35
CA HIS A 131 21.42 -14.51 8.85
C HIS A 131 22.55 -15.44 9.29
N GLU A 132 22.59 -15.85 10.57
CA GLU A 132 23.62 -16.78 11.08
C GLU A 132 23.47 -18.20 10.51
N HIS A 133 22.29 -18.56 10.03
CA HIS A 133 21.96 -19.86 9.42
C HIS A 133 21.90 -19.84 7.89
N PHE A 134 22.57 -18.87 7.23
CA PHE A 134 22.55 -18.71 5.77
C PHE A 134 22.80 -20.03 5.00
N GLU A 135 23.80 -20.82 5.40
CA GLU A 135 24.14 -22.09 4.74
C GLU A 135 23.00 -23.12 4.83
N ASP A 136 22.37 -23.22 6.00
CA ASP A 136 21.23 -24.11 6.24
C ASP A 136 20.02 -23.70 5.39
N ILE A 137 19.78 -22.39 5.24
CA ILE A 137 18.66 -21.87 4.43
C ILE A 137 18.87 -22.17 2.94
N VAL A 138 20.09 -21.96 2.42
CA VAL A 138 20.44 -22.34 1.05
C VAL A 138 20.28 -23.85 0.86
N ALA A 139 20.74 -24.64 1.83
CA ALA A 139 20.59 -26.09 1.81
C ALA A 139 19.14 -26.56 1.79
N LEU A 140 18.28 -26.01 2.64
CA LEU A 140 16.84 -26.31 2.66
C LEU A 140 16.16 -25.91 1.35
N THR A 141 16.56 -24.79 0.76
CA THR A 141 16.07 -24.38 -0.57
C THR A 141 16.39 -25.43 -1.63
N PHE A 142 17.64 -25.89 -1.70
CA PHE A 142 18.02 -26.95 -2.65
C PHE A 142 17.43 -28.32 -2.31
N ARG A 143 17.21 -28.66 -1.05
CA ARG A 143 16.50 -29.88 -0.65
C ARG A 143 15.05 -29.85 -1.14
N TYR A 144 14.37 -28.71 -1.02
CA TYR A 144 13.02 -28.55 -1.55
C TYR A 144 13.00 -28.64 -3.08
N ILE A 145 13.95 -28.01 -3.78
CA ILE A 145 14.08 -28.17 -5.24
C ILE A 145 14.30 -29.63 -5.64
N GLN A 146 15.17 -30.37 -4.93
CA GLN A 146 15.37 -31.81 -5.18
C GLN A 146 14.13 -32.65 -4.90
N LEU A 147 13.34 -32.29 -3.87
CA LEU A 147 12.05 -32.92 -3.61
C LEU A 147 11.10 -32.73 -4.80
N LEU A 148 11.01 -31.51 -5.34
CA LEU A 148 10.18 -31.24 -6.52
C LEU A 148 10.68 -32.02 -7.74
N GLN A 149 11.99 -32.08 -7.98
CA GLN A 149 12.60 -32.83 -9.08
C GLN A 149 12.29 -34.33 -9.00
N LYS A 150 12.29 -34.92 -7.78
CA LYS A 150 11.97 -36.34 -7.56
C LYS A 150 10.48 -36.64 -7.62
N SER A 151 9.65 -35.71 -7.16
CA SER A 151 8.18 -35.87 -7.14
C SER A 151 7.57 -35.77 -8.53
N GLY A 152 8.26 -35.09 -9.44
CA GLY A 152 7.79 -34.83 -10.80
C GLY A 152 6.64 -33.82 -10.84
N THR A 153 6.13 -33.58 -12.04
CA THR A 153 5.13 -32.54 -12.30
C THR A 153 3.72 -33.12 -12.20
N CYS A 154 3.00 -32.66 -11.18
CA CYS A 154 1.67 -33.16 -10.82
C CYS A 154 0.59 -32.45 -11.63
N LYS A 155 -0.23 -33.21 -12.39
CA LYS A 155 -1.32 -32.63 -13.18
C LYS A 155 -2.35 -31.89 -12.33
N TRP A 156 -2.71 -32.44 -11.17
CA TRP A 156 -3.74 -31.85 -10.32
C TRP A 156 -3.37 -30.42 -9.83
N ILE A 157 -2.08 -30.17 -9.54
CA ILE A 157 -1.57 -28.84 -9.17
C ILE A 157 -1.70 -27.88 -10.33
N PHE A 158 -1.35 -28.33 -11.54
CA PHE A 158 -1.54 -27.53 -12.75
C PHE A 158 -3.02 -27.20 -12.98
N ASP A 159 -3.91 -28.19 -12.83
CA ASP A 159 -5.35 -28.01 -12.99
C ASP A 159 -5.90 -26.99 -11.96
N GLU A 160 -5.45 -27.03 -10.70
CA GLU A 160 -5.81 -26.04 -9.68
C GLU A 160 -5.35 -24.63 -10.06
N ILE A 161 -4.08 -24.46 -10.41
CA ILE A 161 -3.53 -23.15 -10.85
C ILE A 161 -4.32 -22.63 -12.05
N SER A 162 -4.63 -23.50 -13.02
CA SER A 162 -5.38 -23.14 -14.22
C SER A 162 -6.80 -22.70 -13.87
N ALA A 163 -7.52 -23.42 -12.99
CA ALA A 163 -8.86 -23.07 -12.54
C ALA A 163 -8.91 -21.74 -11.77
N ILE A 164 -7.91 -21.49 -10.91
CA ILE A 164 -7.75 -20.22 -10.20
C ILE A 164 -7.55 -19.07 -11.20
N CYS A 165 -6.63 -19.24 -12.15
CA CYS A 165 -6.35 -18.27 -13.20
C CYS A 165 -7.57 -18.00 -14.08
N GLU A 166 -8.32 -19.04 -14.45
CA GLU A 166 -9.54 -18.94 -15.25
C GLU A 166 -10.60 -18.12 -14.51
N THR A 167 -10.84 -18.45 -13.24
CA THR A 167 -11.78 -17.72 -12.38
C THR A 167 -11.37 -16.25 -12.23
N ALA A 168 -10.08 -16.00 -11.96
CA ALA A 168 -9.54 -14.65 -11.84
C ALA A 168 -9.67 -13.83 -13.14
N PHE A 169 -9.50 -14.46 -14.30
CA PHE A 169 -9.69 -13.81 -15.59
C PHE A 169 -11.17 -13.52 -15.88
N HIS A 170 -12.05 -14.49 -15.64
CA HIS A 170 -13.48 -14.37 -15.91
C HIS A 170 -14.15 -13.27 -15.05
N TYR A 171 -13.76 -13.16 -13.78
CA TYR A 171 -14.28 -12.16 -12.85
C TYR A 171 -13.28 -11.04 -12.56
N LYS A 172 -12.41 -10.73 -13.52
CA LYS A 172 -11.45 -9.63 -13.40
C LYS A 172 -12.17 -8.31 -13.24
N ASP A 173 -11.78 -7.55 -12.22
CA ASP A 173 -12.35 -6.23 -11.99
C ASP A 173 -11.98 -5.28 -13.11
N LYS A 174 -12.93 -4.42 -13.49
CA LYS A 174 -12.64 -3.34 -14.43
C LYS A 174 -11.61 -2.40 -13.81
N ILE A 175 -10.53 -2.16 -14.56
CA ILE A 175 -9.45 -1.25 -14.19
C ILE A 175 -9.60 0.09 -14.94
N ARG A 176 -8.71 1.05 -14.65
CA ARG A 176 -8.70 2.34 -15.34
C ARG A 176 -8.44 2.13 -16.84
N PRO A 177 -9.18 2.84 -17.73
CA PRO A 177 -9.02 2.69 -19.19
C PRO A 177 -7.58 2.91 -19.70
N SER A 178 -6.85 3.86 -19.11
CA SER A 178 -5.44 4.11 -19.44
C SER A 178 -4.57 2.89 -19.17
N ASP A 179 -4.71 2.29 -17.99
CA ASP A 179 -3.93 1.12 -17.57
C ASP A 179 -4.30 -0.08 -18.45
N TYR A 180 -5.59 -0.24 -18.79
CA TYR A 180 -6.05 -1.29 -19.68
C TYR A 180 -5.45 -1.16 -21.09
N ALA A 181 -5.47 0.03 -21.68
CA ALA A 181 -4.90 0.28 -22.99
C ALA A 181 -3.38 0.05 -23.01
N VAL A 182 -2.66 0.53 -21.99
CA VAL A 182 -1.22 0.30 -21.84
C VAL A 182 -0.90 -1.19 -21.71
N ASN A 183 -1.63 -1.91 -20.84
CA ASN A 183 -1.41 -3.34 -20.64
C ASN A 183 -1.61 -4.15 -21.92
N ILE A 184 -2.66 -3.87 -22.70
CA ILE A 184 -2.88 -4.56 -23.98
C ILE A 184 -1.81 -4.17 -25.00
N ALA A 185 -1.44 -2.89 -25.09
CA ALA A 185 -0.41 -2.45 -26.03
C ALA A 185 0.95 -3.11 -25.73
N LEU A 186 1.24 -3.37 -24.46
CA LEU A 186 2.39 -4.19 -24.04
C LEU A 186 2.19 -5.65 -24.45
N ASN A 187 1.04 -6.26 -24.16
CA ASN A 187 0.76 -7.64 -24.55
C ASN A 187 0.90 -7.89 -26.07
N MET A 188 0.53 -6.90 -26.91
CA MET A 188 0.68 -6.99 -28.37
C MET A 188 2.14 -7.17 -28.83
N GLN A 189 3.13 -6.82 -28.00
CA GLN A 189 4.55 -7.02 -28.29
C GLN A 189 5.02 -8.47 -28.04
N TRP A 190 4.32 -9.20 -27.18
CA TRP A 190 4.76 -10.49 -26.65
C TRP A 190 3.88 -11.66 -27.10
N TYR A 191 2.58 -11.42 -27.27
CA TYR A 191 1.58 -12.47 -27.49
C TYR A 191 0.93 -12.37 -28.88
N PRO A 192 0.49 -13.50 -29.44
CA PRO A 192 -0.28 -13.50 -30.68
C PRO A 192 -1.67 -12.86 -30.48
N PRO A 193 -2.36 -12.42 -31.56
CA PRO A 193 -3.60 -11.66 -31.48
C PRO A 193 -4.71 -12.25 -30.60
N GLN A 194 -4.91 -13.56 -30.68
CA GLN A 194 -5.91 -14.28 -29.89
C GLN A 194 -5.64 -14.22 -28.37
N ASP A 195 -4.38 -13.96 -27.98
CA ASP A 195 -3.92 -13.99 -26.60
C ASP A 195 -3.60 -12.58 -26.06
N TRP A 196 -3.93 -11.49 -26.78
CA TRP A 196 -3.63 -10.11 -26.32
C TRP A 196 -4.32 -9.71 -25.01
N LEU A 197 -5.51 -10.25 -24.74
CA LEU A 197 -6.26 -9.94 -23.51
C LEU A 197 -5.84 -10.81 -22.32
N VAL A 198 -5.59 -12.10 -22.58
CA VAL A 198 -5.27 -13.08 -21.53
C VAL A 198 -3.77 -13.11 -21.22
N GLY A 199 -2.90 -12.94 -22.22
CA GLY A 199 -1.45 -13.03 -22.08
C GLY A 199 -1.01 -14.31 -21.37
N SER A 200 -0.06 -14.19 -20.45
CA SER A 200 0.37 -15.26 -19.54
C SER A 200 -0.53 -15.46 -18.30
N SER A 201 -1.70 -14.81 -18.25
CA SER A 201 -2.57 -14.87 -17.06
C SER A 201 -3.25 -16.23 -16.90
N LEU A 202 -3.31 -17.05 -17.95
CA LEU A 202 -3.99 -18.35 -17.96
C LEU A 202 -3.09 -19.44 -18.57
N PRO A 203 -2.44 -20.27 -17.74
CA PRO A 203 -1.84 -21.51 -18.24
C PRO A 203 -2.97 -22.45 -18.71
N SER A 204 -2.89 -22.91 -19.95
CA SER A 204 -3.94 -23.64 -20.66
C SER A 204 -3.49 -25.01 -21.18
N LYS A 205 -2.19 -25.31 -21.15
CA LYS A 205 -1.64 -26.56 -21.69
C LYS A 205 -0.71 -27.22 -20.68
N PHE A 206 -1.15 -28.34 -20.10
CA PHE A 206 -0.27 -29.13 -19.25
C PHE A 206 0.79 -29.85 -20.10
N ASN A 207 2.06 -29.52 -19.88
CA ASN A 207 3.19 -30.28 -20.43
C ASN A 207 4.21 -30.57 -19.33
N PRO A 208 4.21 -31.79 -18.75
CA PRO A 208 5.09 -32.13 -17.65
C PRO A 208 6.57 -32.04 -18.01
N GLY A 209 6.93 -32.33 -19.27
CA GLY A 209 8.31 -32.28 -19.73
C GLY A 209 8.88 -30.87 -19.82
N ILE A 210 8.07 -29.89 -20.25
CA ILE A 210 8.49 -28.47 -20.28
C ILE A 210 8.67 -27.95 -18.86
N ILE A 211 7.70 -28.19 -17.97
CA ILE A 211 7.78 -27.74 -16.58
C ILE A 211 9.01 -28.39 -15.88
N GLN A 212 9.22 -29.68 -16.09
CA GLN A 212 10.38 -30.38 -15.56
C GLN A 212 11.70 -29.81 -16.11
N SER A 213 11.76 -29.49 -17.41
CA SER A 213 12.98 -28.94 -18.00
C SER A 213 13.42 -27.62 -17.38
N ILE A 214 12.49 -26.75 -16.99
CA ILE A 214 12.80 -25.50 -16.28
C ILE A 214 13.24 -25.78 -14.84
N LEU A 215 12.59 -26.74 -14.16
CA LEU A 215 12.98 -27.14 -12.82
C LEU A 215 14.40 -27.76 -12.77
N ASP A 216 14.80 -28.44 -13.85
CA ASP A 216 16.14 -29.02 -14.00
C ASP A 216 17.23 -27.97 -14.28
N GLU A 217 16.87 -26.72 -14.59
CA GLU A 217 17.81 -25.58 -14.69
C GLU A 217 18.21 -25.04 -13.30
N LEU A 218 17.43 -25.33 -12.25
CA LEU A 218 17.60 -24.84 -10.88
C LEU A 218 18.64 -25.66 -10.09
N VAL A 219 19.86 -25.74 -10.63
CA VAL A 219 20.95 -26.57 -10.10
C VAL A 219 22.08 -25.77 -9.44
N PRO A 220 22.86 -26.36 -8.52
CA PRO A 220 23.99 -25.69 -7.87
C PRO A 220 25.05 -25.13 -8.83
N SER A 221 25.24 -25.75 -10.00
CA SER A 221 26.20 -25.28 -11.00
C SER A 221 25.76 -24.04 -11.76
N ASN A 222 24.47 -23.67 -11.70
CA ASN A 222 23.88 -22.55 -12.43
C ASN A 222 23.45 -21.41 -11.48
N VAL A 223 23.78 -21.48 -10.20
CA VAL A 223 23.26 -20.54 -9.19
C VAL A 223 24.11 -19.29 -9.01
N ARG A 224 23.45 -18.19 -8.65
CA ARG A 224 24.04 -16.96 -8.13
C ARG A 224 23.34 -16.60 -6.83
N ILE A 225 24.09 -16.39 -5.76
CA ILE A 225 23.53 -16.11 -4.44
C ILE A 225 23.91 -14.68 -4.05
N PHE A 226 22.93 -13.84 -3.73
CA PHE A 226 23.14 -12.50 -3.20
C PHE A 226 22.69 -12.46 -1.76
N TRP A 227 23.60 -12.14 -0.87
CA TRP A 227 23.39 -12.06 0.56
C TRP A 227 23.60 -10.60 1.00
N GLU A 228 22.50 -9.92 1.28
CA GLU A 228 22.47 -8.51 1.65
C GLU A 228 22.37 -8.40 3.17
N SER A 229 23.32 -7.72 3.81
CA SER A 229 23.32 -7.49 5.26
C SER A 229 24.17 -6.28 5.64
N THR A 230 23.69 -5.48 6.59
CA THR A 230 24.49 -4.41 7.20
C THR A 230 25.70 -4.94 7.98
N LYS A 231 25.71 -6.22 8.38
CA LYS A 231 26.85 -6.86 9.07
C LYS A 231 28.11 -7.00 8.19
N PHE A 232 27.99 -6.82 6.87
CA PHE A 232 29.14 -6.84 5.96
C PHE A 232 29.86 -5.48 5.85
N GLU A 233 29.37 -4.45 6.52
CA GLU A 233 30.04 -3.14 6.53
C GLU A 233 31.49 -3.27 7.00
N GLY A 234 32.42 -2.67 6.26
CA GLY A 234 33.86 -2.80 6.50
C GLY A 234 34.51 -4.11 6.06
N HIS A 235 33.74 -5.09 5.56
CA HIS A 235 34.20 -6.43 5.17
C HIS A 235 34.06 -6.70 3.65
N THR A 236 33.85 -5.65 2.86
CA THR A 236 33.69 -5.70 1.40
C THR A 236 34.85 -5.00 0.69
N ASP A 237 35.21 -5.46 -0.51
CA ASP A 237 36.38 -4.99 -1.27
C ASP A 237 36.03 -4.33 -2.62
N MET A 238 34.77 -4.38 -3.05
CA MET A 238 34.29 -3.80 -4.30
C MET A 238 33.24 -2.71 -4.05
N LYS A 239 33.10 -1.81 -5.03
CA LYS A 239 32.10 -0.75 -5.04
C LYS A 239 31.44 -0.66 -6.41
N GLU A 240 30.12 -0.71 -6.45
CA GLU A 240 29.35 -0.56 -7.69
C GLU A 240 29.45 0.90 -8.17
N PRO A 241 29.79 1.16 -9.45
CA PRO A 241 30.18 2.50 -9.91
C PRO A 241 29.08 3.56 -9.89
N TRP A 242 27.80 3.20 -10.03
CA TRP A 242 26.71 4.17 -10.19
C TRP A 242 26.06 4.58 -8.86
N TYR A 243 25.79 3.61 -7.99
CA TYR A 243 25.13 3.79 -6.70
C TYR A 243 26.11 3.74 -5.54
N GLY A 244 27.33 3.28 -5.76
CA GLY A 244 28.34 3.19 -4.72
C GLY A 244 28.10 2.05 -3.73
N THR A 245 27.26 1.06 -4.08
CA THR A 245 26.96 -0.09 -3.22
C THR A 245 28.24 -0.87 -2.93
N ALA A 246 28.55 -1.07 -1.65
CA ALA A 246 29.70 -1.86 -1.23
C ALA A 246 29.37 -3.36 -1.27
N TYR A 247 30.24 -4.16 -1.87
CA TYR A 247 30.04 -5.60 -2.01
C TYR A 247 31.37 -6.38 -2.13
N SER A 248 31.30 -7.70 -1.98
CA SER A 248 32.38 -8.63 -2.32
C SER A 248 31.82 -9.83 -3.09
N VAL A 249 32.67 -10.51 -3.86
CA VAL A 249 32.30 -11.68 -4.65
C VAL A 249 33.18 -12.87 -4.28
N GLU A 250 32.54 -13.95 -3.87
CA GLU A 250 33.18 -15.22 -3.51
C GLU A 250 32.74 -16.31 -4.50
N LYS A 251 33.62 -17.29 -4.72
CA LYS A 251 33.28 -18.50 -5.47
C LYS A 251 32.67 -19.53 -4.53
N ILE A 252 31.56 -20.11 -4.96
CA ILE A 252 30.94 -21.28 -4.34
C ILE A 252 31.07 -22.46 -5.30
N THR A 253 31.04 -23.68 -4.78
CA THR A 253 31.09 -24.89 -5.61
C THR A 253 29.87 -25.75 -5.38
N SER A 254 29.51 -26.59 -6.35
CA SER A 254 28.45 -27.57 -6.17
C SER A 254 28.73 -28.51 -4.99
N ALA A 255 30.00 -28.83 -4.74
CA ALA A 255 30.41 -29.66 -3.60
C ALA A 255 30.11 -28.99 -2.26
N MET A 256 30.38 -27.68 -2.13
CA MET A 256 30.04 -26.91 -0.92
C MET A 256 28.52 -26.92 -0.66
N ILE A 257 27.71 -26.69 -1.70
CA ILE A 257 26.24 -26.74 -1.55
C ILE A 257 25.78 -28.14 -1.14
N GLN A 258 26.37 -29.21 -1.70
CA GLN A 258 26.06 -30.58 -1.27
C GLN A 258 26.46 -30.84 0.19
N GLU A 259 27.58 -30.28 0.66
CA GLU A 259 27.99 -30.36 2.06
C GLU A 259 27.00 -29.64 2.98
N TRP A 260 26.56 -28.43 2.62
CA TRP A 260 25.49 -27.72 3.34
C TRP A 260 24.20 -28.54 3.38
N MET A 261 23.81 -29.12 2.23
CA MET A 261 22.66 -30.03 2.14
C MET A 261 22.81 -31.30 2.96
N ALA A 262 24.02 -31.75 3.30
CA ALA A 262 24.22 -32.90 4.18
C ALA A 262 24.11 -32.52 5.66
N LYS A 263 24.52 -31.30 6.04
CA LYS A 263 24.54 -30.81 7.43
C LYS A 263 23.22 -30.20 7.89
N ALA A 264 22.43 -29.63 6.97
CA ALA A 264 21.20 -28.91 7.29
C ALA A 264 20.19 -29.77 8.07
N PRO A 265 19.36 -29.17 8.95
CA PRO A 265 18.38 -29.87 9.77
C PRO A 265 17.40 -30.68 8.91
N ASN A 266 17.05 -31.88 9.36
CA ASN A 266 16.10 -32.73 8.66
C ASN A 266 14.67 -32.32 9.02
N GLU A 267 14.04 -31.55 8.14
CA GLU A 267 12.70 -31.00 8.32
C GLU A 267 11.70 -31.69 7.39
N ASP A 268 10.42 -31.67 7.78
CA ASP A 268 9.34 -32.31 7.03
C ASP A 268 8.90 -31.43 5.84
N LEU A 269 9.68 -31.49 4.76
CA LEU A 269 9.37 -30.82 3.50
C LEU A 269 8.52 -31.75 2.63
N HIS A 270 7.34 -31.28 2.21
CA HIS A 270 6.44 -32.02 1.34
C HIS A 270 5.66 -31.10 0.39
N LEU A 271 5.00 -31.68 -0.61
CA LEU A 271 4.12 -30.95 -1.51
C LEU A 271 2.88 -30.41 -0.76
N PRO A 272 2.28 -29.30 -1.23
CA PRO A 272 1.06 -28.77 -0.64
C PRO A 272 -0.12 -29.75 -0.77
N SER A 273 -1.09 -29.61 0.11
CA SER A 273 -2.39 -30.28 -0.01
C SER A 273 -3.31 -29.53 -0.98
N PRO A 274 -4.37 -30.18 -1.52
CA PRO A 274 -5.36 -29.52 -2.36
C PRO A 274 -6.01 -28.31 -1.70
N ASN A 275 -6.18 -27.23 -2.45
CA ASN A 275 -6.65 -25.96 -1.91
C ASN A 275 -8.17 -25.96 -1.70
N VAL A 276 -8.60 -25.91 -0.43
CA VAL A 276 -10.02 -25.96 -0.03
C VAL A 276 -10.80 -24.64 -0.25
N PHE A 277 -10.09 -23.56 -0.56
CA PHE A 277 -10.66 -22.23 -0.74
C PHE A 277 -11.05 -21.90 -2.19
N ILE A 278 -10.68 -22.75 -3.16
CA ILE A 278 -11.08 -22.58 -4.56
C ILE A 278 -12.61 -22.48 -4.63
N PRO A 279 -13.17 -21.35 -5.15
CA PRO A 279 -14.61 -21.13 -5.13
C PRO A 279 -15.31 -22.03 -6.15
N THR A 280 -16.27 -22.85 -5.69
CA THR A 280 -17.13 -23.66 -6.57
C THR A 280 -18.51 -23.04 -6.83
N ASP A 281 -18.97 -22.14 -5.96
CA ASP A 281 -20.18 -21.35 -6.17
C ASP A 281 -19.79 -19.90 -6.49
N LEU A 282 -20.11 -19.49 -7.72
CA LEU A 282 -19.86 -18.15 -8.26
C LEU A 282 -21.18 -17.50 -8.70
N SER A 283 -22.32 -17.97 -8.16
CA SER A 283 -23.64 -17.45 -8.47
C SER A 283 -23.83 -16.02 -7.96
N ILE A 284 -24.43 -15.19 -8.80
CA ILE A 284 -24.82 -13.82 -8.43
C ILE A 284 -26.21 -13.90 -7.81
N LYS A 285 -26.34 -13.50 -6.54
CA LYS A 285 -27.64 -13.55 -5.85
C LYS A 285 -28.56 -12.45 -6.38
N ASP A 286 -29.86 -12.66 -6.34
CA ASP A 286 -30.82 -11.68 -6.85
C ASP A 286 -30.88 -10.42 -5.97
N ALA A 287 -31.01 -9.25 -6.61
CA ALA A 287 -31.19 -7.98 -5.93
C ALA A 287 -32.66 -7.53 -6.03
N THR A 288 -33.49 -7.96 -5.06
CA THR A 288 -34.92 -7.58 -5.02
C THR A 288 -35.14 -6.12 -4.64
N GLN A 289 -34.19 -5.47 -3.97
CA GLN A 289 -34.22 -4.05 -3.60
C GLN A 289 -32.92 -3.34 -4.03
N LYS A 290 -33.05 -2.30 -4.85
CA LYS A 290 -31.93 -1.44 -5.24
C LYS A 290 -31.79 -0.29 -4.24
N THR A 291 -30.70 -0.29 -3.48
CA THR A 291 -30.35 0.80 -2.56
C THR A 291 -29.23 1.63 -3.15
N ALA A 292 -29.46 2.93 -3.34
CA ALA A 292 -28.45 3.84 -3.89
C ALA A 292 -27.24 4.01 -2.95
N TYR A 293 -27.48 3.98 -1.64
CA TYR A 293 -26.50 4.28 -0.60
C TYR A 293 -26.44 3.16 0.46
N PRO A 294 -25.35 3.08 1.25
CA PRO A 294 -25.27 2.17 2.39
C PRO A 294 -26.41 2.35 3.39
N LEU A 295 -26.96 1.24 3.88
CA LEU A 295 -28.00 1.20 4.90
C LEU A 295 -27.42 0.78 6.24
N ASN A 296 -27.95 1.35 7.32
CA ASN A 296 -27.69 0.85 8.67
C ASN A 296 -28.67 -0.29 8.96
N LEU A 297 -28.23 -1.55 8.83
CA LEU A 297 -29.08 -2.72 9.04
C LEU A 297 -29.18 -3.11 10.51
N ARG A 298 -28.10 -2.92 11.27
CA ARG A 298 -28.03 -3.34 12.66
C ARG A 298 -27.32 -2.31 13.50
N LYS A 299 -27.87 -2.02 14.67
CA LYS A 299 -27.32 -1.10 15.64
C LYS A 299 -27.55 -1.64 17.05
N SER A 300 -26.48 -1.69 17.83
CA SER A 300 -26.49 -2.14 19.23
C SER A 300 -25.61 -1.20 20.08
N SER A 301 -25.41 -1.52 21.35
CA SER A 301 -24.47 -0.80 22.21
C SER A 301 -23.00 -1.11 21.87
N TYR A 302 -22.71 -2.28 21.32
CA TYR A 302 -21.35 -2.76 21.05
C TYR A 302 -20.98 -2.75 19.54
N SER A 303 -21.93 -2.57 18.64
CA SER A 303 -21.70 -2.65 17.19
C SER A 303 -22.64 -1.81 16.33
N ARG A 304 -22.21 -1.52 15.10
CA ARG A 304 -23.03 -0.95 14.02
C ARG A 304 -22.69 -1.60 12.68
N LEU A 305 -23.70 -2.02 11.92
CA LEU A 305 -23.56 -2.61 10.59
C LEU A 305 -24.09 -1.67 9.51
N TRP A 306 -23.17 -1.22 8.67
CA TRP A 306 -23.46 -0.65 7.37
C TRP A 306 -23.45 -1.72 6.29
N TYR A 307 -24.41 -1.67 5.38
CA TYR A 307 -24.54 -2.67 4.32
C TYR A 307 -24.89 -2.02 3.00
N LYS A 308 -24.24 -2.48 1.92
CA LYS A 308 -24.62 -2.12 0.56
C LYS A 308 -24.51 -3.31 -0.38
N ARG A 309 -25.64 -3.76 -0.93
CA ARG A 309 -25.62 -4.81 -1.97
C ARG A 309 -25.03 -4.29 -3.27
N ASP A 310 -24.22 -5.11 -3.93
CA ASP A 310 -23.80 -4.82 -5.30
C ASP A 310 -24.95 -5.01 -6.28
N THR A 311 -25.23 -3.96 -7.05
CA THR A 311 -26.24 -3.95 -8.12
C THR A 311 -25.69 -3.39 -9.43
N VAL A 312 -24.38 -3.12 -9.48
CA VAL A 312 -23.71 -2.42 -10.57
C VAL A 312 -22.66 -3.30 -11.23
N PHE A 313 -21.83 -3.99 -10.45
CA PHE A 313 -20.70 -4.77 -10.96
C PHE A 313 -21.08 -6.22 -11.23
N LEU A 314 -22.01 -6.77 -10.46
CA LEU A 314 -22.57 -8.11 -10.59
C LEU A 314 -21.46 -9.18 -10.62
N THR A 315 -20.47 -9.03 -9.73
CA THR A 315 -19.38 -10.01 -9.56
C THR A 315 -19.64 -10.88 -8.33
N PRO A 316 -19.14 -12.13 -8.29
CA PRO A 316 -19.29 -13.03 -7.15
C PRO A 316 -18.31 -12.66 -6.03
N LYS A 317 -18.19 -11.37 -5.73
CA LYS A 317 -17.24 -10.82 -4.78
C LYS A 317 -17.95 -10.03 -3.70
N ALA A 318 -17.31 -9.96 -2.54
CA ALA A 318 -17.75 -9.13 -1.44
C ALA A 318 -16.58 -8.58 -0.63
N HIS A 319 -16.88 -7.55 0.15
CA HIS A 319 -16.01 -6.88 1.10
C HIS A 319 -16.68 -6.92 2.47
N VAL A 320 -15.92 -7.31 3.48
CA VAL A 320 -16.29 -7.19 4.89
C VAL A 320 -15.17 -6.43 5.59
N ILE A 321 -15.51 -5.27 6.14
CA ILE A 321 -14.60 -4.44 6.92
C ILE A 321 -15.12 -4.36 8.35
N ILE A 322 -14.23 -4.52 9.33
CA ILE A 322 -14.53 -4.46 10.76
C ILE A 322 -13.50 -3.54 11.42
N ASP A 323 -13.92 -2.38 11.89
CA ASP A 323 -13.08 -1.46 12.68
C ASP A 323 -13.30 -1.74 14.17
N PHE A 324 -12.27 -2.25 14.84
CA PHE A 324 -12.25 -2.50 16.28
C PHE A 324 -11.82 -1.22 16.99
N ASN A 325 -12.77 -0.44 17.50
CA ASN A 325 -12.47 0.75 18.29
C ASN A 325 -12.14 0.33 19.73
N CYS A 326 -10.87 0.44 20.10
CA CYS A 326 -10.26 0.01 21.36
C CYS A 326 -9.58 1.22 22.03
N PRO A 327 -10.20 1.86 23.04
CA PRO A 327 -9.64 3.08 23.66
C PRO A 327 -8.25 2.94 24.28
N CYS A 328 -7.86 1.72 24.64
CA CYS A 328 -6.55 1.43 25.22
C CYS A 328 -5.45 1.19 24.17
N ALA A 329 -5.76 1.14 22.87
CA ALA A 329 -4.80 0.76 21.84
C ALA A 329 -3.75 1.84 21.50
N GLY A 330 -4.07 3.12 21.75
CA GLY A 330 -3.21 4.24 21.35
C GLY A 330 -3.03 5.31 22.44
N ASN A 331 -3.16 4.94 23.72
CA ASN A 331 -3.09 5.89 24.83
C ASN A 331 -1.66 6.14 25.35
N SER A 332 -0.68 5.35 24.93
CA SER A 332 0.75 5.54 25.22
C SER A 332 1.61 4.94 24.10
N PRO A 333 2.90 5.29 24.00
CA PRO A 333 3.81 4.67 23.05
C PRO A 333 3.88 3.14 23.19
N GLU A 334 3.87 2.61 24.42
CA GLU A 334 3.85 1.17 24.66
C GLU A 334 2.58 0.52 24.10
N ALA A 335 1.42 1.15 24.28
CA ALA A 335 0.16 0.63 23.77
C ALA A 335 0.12 0.59 22.23
N VAL A 336 0.66 1.62 21.56
CA VAL A 336 0.75 1.67 20.09
C VAL A 336 1.64 0.53 19.59
N VAL A 337 2.84 0.39 20.17
CA VAL A 337 3.80 -0.64 19.77
C VAL A 337 3.25 -2.05 20.05
N LEU A 338 2.62 -2.27 21.21
CA LEU A 338 2.00 -3.56 21.53
C LEU A 338 0.82 -3.89 20.61
N THR A 339 0.03 -2.88 20.21
CA THR A 339 -1.04 -3.05 19.22
C THR A 339 -0.48 -3.42 17.85
N GLU A 340 0.64 -2.80 17.44
CA GLU A 340 1.33 -3.15 16.20
C GLU A 340 1.92 -4.55 16.21
N ILE A 341 2.61 -4.94 17.29
CA ILE A 341 3.12 -6.29 17.44
C ILE A 341 1.97 -7.30 17.43
N PHE A 342 0.84 -6.99 18.08
CA PHE A 342 -0.36 -7.82 18.04
C PHE A 342 -0.88 -8.02 16.61
N THR A 343 -1.11 -6.94 15.84
CA THR A 343 -1.69 -7.06 14.50
C THR A 343 -0.75 -7.80 13.55
N ARG A 344 0.56 -7.58 13.66
CA ARG A 344 1.59 -8.31 12.90
C ARG A 344 1.68 -9.79 13.32
N LEU A 345 1.60 -10.11 14.62
CA LEU A 345 1.55 -11.50 15.09
C LEU A 345 0.27 -12.21 14.64
N LEU A 346 -0.87 -11.51 14.62
CA LEU A 346 -2.11 -12.09 14.15
C LEU A 346 -2.02 -12.44 12.65
N MET A 347 -1.46 -11.55 11.82
CA MET A 347 -1.15 -11.84 10.42
C MET A 347 -0.18 -13.03 10.30
N ASP A 348 0.90 -13.06 11.10
CA ASP A 348 1.87 -14.15 11.15
C ASP A 348 1.18 -15.50 11.44
N TYR A 349 0.27 -15.53 12.40
CA TYR A 349 -0.44 -16.75 12.81
C TYR A 349 -1.48 -17.23 11.79
N LEU A 350 -2.09 -16.31 11.06
CA LEU A 350 -3.12 -16.62 10.08
C LEU A 350 -2.52 -17.01 8.72
N ASN A 351 -1.28 -16.61 8.45
CA ASN A 351 -0.63 -16.77 7.16
C ASN A 351 -0.72 -18.20 6.59
N GLU A 352 -0.39 -19.21 7.40
CA GLU A 352 -0.32 -20.61 6.95
C GLU A 352 -1.67 -21.14 6.48
N TYR A 353 -2.76 -20.78 7.18
CA TYR A 353 -4.11 -21.18 6.82
C TYR A 353 -4.70 -20.32 5.70
N ALA A 354 -4.44 -19.01 5.75
CA ALA A 354 -5.06 -18.04 4.86
C ALA A 354 -4.30 -17.87 3.52
N TYR A 355 -3.11 -18.43 3.37
CA TYR A 355 -2.37 -18.43 2.11
C TYR A 355 -3.17 -19.10 0.99
N ASP A 356 -3.75 -20.28 1.26
CA ASP A 356 -4.60 -20.98 0.31
C ASP A 356 -5.81 -20.14 -0.10
N ALA A 357 -6.39 -19.40 0.84
CA ALA A 357 -7.46 -18.45 0.53
C ALA A 357 -6.99 -17.34 -0.41
N GLN A 358 -5.81 -16.74 -0.15
CA GLN A 358 -5.25 -15.69 -1.00
C GLN A 358 -4.96 -16.18 -2.42
N VAL A 359 -4.39 -17.39 -2.54
CA VAL A 359 -4.17 -18.07 -3.82
C VAL A 359 -5.49 -18.28 -4.56
N ALA A 360 -6.55 -18.64 -3.86
CA ALA A 360 -7.90 -18.80 -4.43
C ALA A 360 -8.65 -17.47 -4.69
N GLY A 361 -8.00 -16.30 -4.54
CA GLY A 361 -8.61 -14.99 -4.79
C GLY A 361 -9.49 -14.46 -3.65
N LEU A 362 -9.25 -14.94 -2.43
CA LEU A 362 -9.88 -14.47 -1.19
C LEU A 362 -8.80 -13.93 -0.24
N TYR A 363 -8.78 -12.63 -0.06
CA TYR A 363 -7.77 -11.92 0.71
C TYR A 363 -8.31 -11.48 2.06
N TYR A 364 -7.40 -11.35 3.02
CA TYR A 364 -7.66 -10.69 4.29
C TYR A 364 -6.50 -9.76 4.63
N GLY A 365 -6.75 -8.81 5.52
CA GLY A 365 -5.72 -7.94 6.08
C GLY A 365 -6.12 -7.46 7.47
N VAL A 366 -5.14 -7.39 8.35
CA VAL A 366 -5.25 -6.76 9.66
C VAL A 366 -4.29 -5.58 9.68
N SER A 367 -4.80 -4.40 10.03
CA SER A 367 -3.99 -3.18 10.09
C SER A 367 -4.33 -2.37 11.31
N ASN A 368 -3.34 -1.70 11.89
CA ASN A 368 -3.58 -0.70 12.93
C ASN A 368 -4.43 0.45 12.41
N THR A 369 -5.23 1.01 13.29
CA THR A 369 -5.91 2.30 13.09
C THR A 369 -5.56 3.21 14.26
N ASN A 370 -5.83 4.51 14.13
CA ASN A 370 -5.60 5.46 15.23
C ASN A 370 -6.36 5.12 16.53
N ASN A 371 -7.37 4.26 16.42
CA ASN A 371 -8.31 3.93 17.48
C ASN A 371 -8.29 2.45 17.88
N GLY A 372 -7.37 1.64 17.34
CA GLY A 372 -7.38 0.20 17.50
C GLY A 372 -6.82 -0.51 16.27
N PHE A 373 -7.61 -1.42 15.70
CA PHE A 373 -7.22 -2.16 14.51
C PHE A 373 -8.43 -2.46 13.62
N GLN A 374 -8.17 -2.78 12.36
CA GLN A 374 -9.18 -3.09 11.37
C GLN A 374 -8.91 -4.45 10.75
N VAL A 375 -9.96 -5.24 10.59
CA VAL A 375 -9.95 -6.49 9.82
C VAL A 375 -10.70 -6.25 8.53
N THR A 376 -10.07 -6.56 7.40
CA THR A 376 -10.71 -6.56 6.08
C THR A 376 -10.65 -7.96 5.50
N VAL A 377 -11.76 -8.46 4.97
CA VAL A 377 -11.83 -9.69 4.18
C VAL A 377 -12.51 -9.36 2.85
N VAL A 378 -11.86 -9.71 1.74
CA VAL A 378 -12.29 -9.33 0.38
C VAL A 378 -12.00 -10.43 -0.62
N GLY A 379 -12.92 -10.70 -1.54
CA GLY A 379 -12.71 -11.65 -2.62
C GLY A 379 -14.00 -12.40 -2.93
N TYR A 380 -13.88 -13.64 -3.42
CA TYR A 380 -15.03 -14.45 -3.80
C TYR A 380 -15.93 -14.78 -2.62
N ASN A 381 -17.24 -14.51 -2.73
CA ASN A 381 -18.15 -14.54 -1.58
C ASN A 381 -18.42 -15.95 -1.01
N HIS A 382 -18.23 -17.02 -1.79
CA HIS A 382 -18.56 -18.40 -1.37
C HIS A 382 -17.79 -18.85 -0.12
N LYS A 383 -16.45 -18.71 -0.12
CA LYS A 383 -15.61 -19.12 1.02
C LYS A 383 -15.26 -17.97 1.97
N LEU A 384 -15.75 -16.76 1.70
CA LEU A 384 -15.47 -15.56 2.49
C LEU A 384 -15.84 -15.73 3.96
N ARG A 385 -17.02 -16.32 4.23
CA ARG A 385 -17.49 -16.53 5.60
C ARG A 385 -16.56 -17.43 6.40
N ILE A 386 -16.04 -18.49 5.78
CA ILE A 386 -15.14 -19.44 6.44
C ILE A 386 -13.85 -18.74 6.85
N LEU A 387 -13.24 -17.96 5.94
CA LEU A 387 -12.05 -17.19 6.28
C LEU A 387 -12.33 -16.15 7.37
N LEU A 388 -13.44 -15.43 7.28
CA LEU A 388 -13.84 -14.45 8.29
C LEU A 388 -13.97 -15.09 9.67
N ASP A 389 -14.72 -16.19 9.78
CA ASP A 389 -14.90 -16.90 11.05
C ASP A 389 -13.55 -17.38 11.60
N THR A 390 -12.64 -17.91 10.76
CA THR A 390 -11.29 -18.28 11.22
C THR A 390 -10.48 -17.10 11.74
N VAL A 391 -10.52 -15.94 11.07
CA VAL A 391 -9.83 -14.73 11.53
C VAL A 391 -10.37 -14.27 12.88
N ILE A 392 -11.70 -14.21 13.02
CA ILE A 392 -12.38 -13.80 14.25
C ILE A 392 -12.12 -14.78 15.39
N GLU A 393 -12.18 -16.10 15.13
CA GLU A 393 -11.82 -17.11 16.12
C GLU A 393 -10.36 -17.01 16.56
N ARG A 394 -9.44 -16.70 15.62
CA ARG A 394 -8.02 -16.52 15.93
C ARG A 394 -7.77 -15.29 16.79
N ILE A 395 -8.52 -14.21 16.55
CA ILE A 395 -8.54 -13.06 17.46
C ILE A 395 -9.05 -13.53 18.81
N ALA A 396 -10.20 -14.21 18.88
CA ALA A 396 -10.82 -14.57 20.15
C ALA A 396 -9.99 -15.53 21.03
N LYS A 397 -9.19 -16.40 20.39
CA LYS A 397 -8.31 -17.38 21.04
C LYS A 397 -6.83 -16.99 20.92
N PHE A 398 -6.54 -15.70 20.82
CA PHE A 398 -5.18 -15.22 20.61
C PHE A 398 -4.29 -15.57 21.80
N GLU A 399 -3.14 -16.16 21.52
CA GLU A 399 -2.13 -16.55 22.51
C GLU A 399 -0.77 -16.08 22.02
N VAL A 400 -0.03 -15.40 22.90
CA VAL A 400 1.30 -14.87 22.56
C VAL A 400 2.33 -15.99 22.65
N LYS A 401 2.91 -16.36 21.50
CA LYS A 401 4.06 -17.26 21.44
C LYS A 401 5.37 -16.46 21.58
N PRO A 402 6.19 -16.66 22.64
CA PRO A 402 7.37 -15.84 22.90
C PRO A 402 8.43 -15.86 21.77
N ASP A 403 8.63 -17.00 21.13
CA ASP A 403 9.53 -17.17 19.98
C ASP A 403 9.09 -16.29 18.79
N ARG A 404 7.78 -16.31 18.46
CA ARG A 404 7.23 -15.47 17.39
C ARG A 404 7.20 -13.99 17.78
N PHE A 405 6.92 -13.68 19.04
CA PHE A 405 6.97 -12.31 19.55
C PHE A 405 8.35 -11.68 19.31
N SER A 406 9.43 -12.41 19.61
CA SER A 406 10.80 -11.91 19.40
C SER A 406 11.08 -11.60 17.93
N VAL A 407 10.63 -12.46 17.01
CA VAL A 407 10.78 -12.23 15.56
C VAL A 407 10.00 -10.99 15.10
N ILE A 408 8.76 -10.81 15.55
CA ILE A 408 7.96 -9.64 15.20
C ILE A 408 8.51 -8.35 15.86
N LYS A 409 8.97 -8.42 17.11
CA LYS A 409 9.64 -7.30 17.81
C LYS A 409 10.89 -6.86 17.06
N GLU A 410 11.70 -7.80 16.59
CA GLU A 410 12.88 -7.54 15.76
C GLU A 410 12.49 -6.79 14.47
N LEU A 411 11.47 -7.27 13.75
CA LEU A 411 10.97 -6.62 12.53
C LEU A 411 10.48 -5.20 12.78
N VAL A 412 9.66 -5.00 13.82
CA VAL A 412 9.13 -3.68 14.20
C VAL A 412 10.29 -2.73 14.55
N THR A 413 11.28 -3.22 15.31
CA THR A 413 12.47 -2.44 15.67
C THR A 413 13.26 -2.02 14.43
N LYS A 414 13.47 -2.93 13.47
CA LYS A 414 14.15 -2.62 12.20
C LYS A 414 13.35 -1.60 11.39
N ASP A 415 12.03 -1.67 11.36
CA ASP A 415 11.18 -0.70 10.65
C ASP A 415 11.33 0.71 11.23
N TYR A 416 11.30 0.86 12.56
CA TYR A 416 11.54 2.15 13.22
C TYR A 416 12.97 2.64 13.03
N GLN A 417 13.98 1.77 13.15
CA GLN A 417 15.37 2.15 12.84
C GLN A 417 15.55 2.58 11.38
N ASN A 418 14.75 2.00 10.48
CA ASN A 418 14.73 2.35 9.07
C ASN A 418 13.93 3.62 8.75
N PHE A 419 13.19 4.16 9.71
CA PHE A 419 12.44 5.41 9.56
C PHE A 419 13.37 6.57 9.18
N LYS A 420 14.61 6.57 9.69
CA LYS A 420 15.61 7.60 9.35
C LYS A 420 16.00 7.63 7.87
N PHE A 421 15.80 6.53 7.14
CA PHE A 421 16.10 6.42 5.70
C PHE A 421 14.90 6.77 4.81
N GLN A 422 13.80 7.26 5.37
CA GLN A 422 12.71 7.83 4.59
C GLN A 422 13.20 9.07 3.83
N GLN A 423 12.65 9.29 2.64
CA GLN A 423 12.99 10.47 1.85
C GLN A 423 12.52 11.75 2.60
N PRO A 424 13.23 12.87 2.49
CA PRO A 424 12.91 14.12 3.18
C PRO A 424 11.46 14.59 3.00
N TYR A 425 10.85 14.40 1.82
CA TYR A 425 9.44 14.76 1.63
C TYR A 425 8.48 13.91 2.47
N GLN A 426 8.81 12.64 2.73
CA GLN A 426 8.03 11.74 3.58
C GLN A 426 8.16 12.17 5.04
N LEU A 427 9.36 12.57 5.48
CA LEU A 427 9.57 13.17 6.80
C LEU A 427 8.76 14.47 6.97
N ALA A 428 8.73 15.33 5.96
CA ALA A 428 7.94 16.56 5.99
C ALA A 428 6.44 16.26 6.15
N MET A 429 5.92 15.25 5.43
CA MET A 429 4.53 14.78 5.56
C MET A 429 4.24 14.18 6.94
N TYR A 430 5.18 13.41 7.49
CA TYR A 430 5.07 12.82 8.83
C TYR A 430 4.96 13.92 9.89
N TYR A 431 5.92 14.85 9.95
CA TYR A 431 5.87 15.95 10.92
C TYR A 431 4.65 16.84 10.72
N GLY A 432 4.24 17.09 9.47
CA GLY A 432 3.01 17.80 9.18
C GLY A 432 1.78 17.12 9.78
N SER A 433 1.73 15.79 9.79
CA SER A 433 0.64 15.01 10.42
C SER A 433 0.75 14.99 11.93
N LEU A 434 1.95 14.81 12.48
CA LEU A 434 2.24 14.86 13.91
C LEU A 434 1.79 16.18 14.55
N ILE A 435 2.01 17.30 13.85
CA ILE A 435 1.64 18.66 14.28
C ILE A 435 0.12 18.87 14.28
N VAL A 436 -0.59 18.38 13.26
CA VAL A 436 -2.02 18.69 13.08
C VAL A 436 -2.96 17.66 13.68
N HIS A 437 -2.53 16.42 13.93
CA HIS A 437 -3.37 15.39 14.55
C HIS A 437 -3.24 15.42 16.07
N ASP A 438 -4.36 15.58 16.78
CA ASP A 438 -4.39 15.77 18.25
C ASP A 438 -3.66 14.65 19.01
N GLN A 439 -3.98 13.39 18.71
CA GLN A 439 -3.49 12.21 19.44
C GLN A 439 -2.31 11.50 18.75
N ALA A 440 -1.65 12.14 17.77
CA ALA A 440 -0.47 11.54 17.15
C ALA A 440 0.73 11.53 18.11
N LEU A 441 1.36 10.35 18.23
CA LEU A 441 2.59 10.10 18.97
C LEU A 441 3.79 10.05 18.02
N PRO A 442 4.99 10.38 18.49
CA PRO A 442 6.15 10.42 17.65
C PRO A 442 6.87 9.06 17.59
N TRP A 443 7.43 8.72 16.43
CA TRP A 443 8.05 7.42 16.16
C TRP A 443 9.26 7.11 17.07
N ASP A 444 9.94 8.13 17.58
CA ASP A 444 11.12 8.00 18.44
C ASP A 444 10.75 7.60 19.87
N GLU A 445 9.62 8.08 20.41
CA GLU A 445 9.05 7.57 21.66
C GLU A 445 8.65 6.09 21.51
N GLU A 446 8.07 5.70 20.37
CA GLU A 446 7.74 4.31 20.06
C GLU A 446 8.98 3.42 19.94
N LEU A 447 10.07 3.95 19.36
CA LEU A 447 11.36 3.25 19.29
C LEU A 447 12.04 3.13 20.67
N GLU A 448 11.91 4.14 21.53
CA GLU A 448 12.54 4.14 22.86
C GLU A 448 11.95 3.06 23.78
N VAL A 449 10.65 2.79 23.70
CA VAL A 449 9.99 1.79 24.57
C VAL A 449 10.25 0.35 24.12
N LEU A 450 10.49 0.11 22.82
CA LEU A 450 10.64 -1.22 22.23
C LEU A 450 11.61 -2.16 22.96
N PRO A 451 12.83 -1.75 23.31
CA PRO A 451 13.78 -2.60 24.03
C PRO A 451 13.22 -3.18 25.33
N HIS A 452 12.31 -2.46 26.00
CA HIS A 452 11.75 -2.83 27.31
C HIS A 452 10.50 -3.71 27.23
N LEU A 453 9.95 -3.94 26.02
CA LEU A 453 8.74 -4.73 25.83
C LEU A 453 9.06 -6.22 25.65
N GLU A 454 8.53 -7.06 26.52
CA GLU A 454 8.62 -8.52 26.46
C GLU A 454 7.26 -9.14 26.10
N SER A 455 7.26 -10.42 25.75
CA SER A 455 6.04 -11.15 25.40
C SER A 455 4.96 -11.08 26.51
N ASP A 456 5.38 -11.11 27.78
CA ASP A 456 4.51 -10.95 28.95
C ASP A 456 3.76 -9.61 28.97
N ASN A 457 4.34 -8.53 28.43
CA ASN A 457 3.66 -7.25 28.32
C ASN A 457 2.46 -7.37 27.39
N LEU A 458 2.62 -8.04 26.24
CA LEU A 458 1.52 -8.27 25.31
C LEU A 458 0.46 -9.21 25.89
N VAL A 459 0.87 -10.26 26.62
CA VAL A 459 -0.05 -11.18 27.32
C VAL A 459 -0.97 -10.42 28.27
N ARG A 460 -0.44 -9.41 28.98
CA ARG A 460 -1.23 -8.57 29.91
C ARG A 460 -2.03 -7.49 29.19
N PHE A 461 -1.48 -6.91 28.12
CA PHE A 461 -2.09 -5.80 27.39
C PHE A 461 -3.25 -6.24 26.50
N TYR A 462 -3.13 -7.37 25.80
CA TYR A 462 -4.14 -7.83 24.84
C TYR A 462 -5.56 -7.95 25.44
N PRO A 463 -5.76 -8.58 26.62
CA PRO A 463 -7.06 -8.60 27.29
C PRO A 463 -7.56 -7.21 27.71
N GLN A 464 -6.66 -6.30 28.08
CA GLN A 464 -7.01 -4.92 28.44
C GLN A 464 -7.47 -4.14 27.20
N MET A 465 -6.76 -4.27 26.08
CA MET A 465 -7.11 -3.65 24.80
C MET A 465 -8.51 -4.05 24.35
N LEU A 466 -8.85 -5.33 24.45
CA LEU A 466 -10.18 -5.83 24.06
C LEU A 466 -11.24 -5.75 25.16
N SER A 467 -10.90 -5.35 26.38
CA SER A 467 -11.81 -5.37 27.53
C SER A 467 -13.11 -4.58 27.30
N ARG A 468 -13.03 -3.46 26.56
CA ARG A 468 -14.19 -2.69 26.09
C ARG A 468 -13.97 -2.21 24.67
N THR A 469 -14.89 -2.54 23.78
CA THR A 469 -14.75 -2.22 22.35
C THR A 469 -16.07 -1.81 21.72
N PHE A 470 -15.97 -1.14 20.57
CA PHE A 470 -17.10 -0.89 19.68
C PHE A 470 -16.72 -1.27 18.25
N LEU A 471 -17.53 -2.11 17.61
CA LEU A 471 -17.25 -2.64 16.27
C LEU A 471 -18.06 -1.92 15.21
N GLU A 472 -17.37 -1.27 14.28
CA GLU A 472 -17.98 -0.67 13.08
C GLU A 472 -17.82 -1.62 11.90
N PHE A 473 -18.93 -2.17 11.43
CA PHE A 473 -18.95 -3.10 10.29
C PHE A 473 -19.38 -2.39 9.02
N TYR A 474 -18.73 -2.72 7.90
CA TYR A 474 -19.22 -2.44 6.57
C TYR A 474 -19.16 -3.67 5.69
N VAL A 475 -20.32 -4.12 5.21
CA VAL A 475 -20.47 -5.28 4.33
C VAL A 475 -20.99 -4.82 2.97
N ALA A 476 -20.22 -5.06 1.92
CA ALA A 476 -20.59 -4.68 0.55
C ALA A 476 -20.38 -5.83 -0.44
N GLY A 477 -21.22 -5.93 -1.49
CA GLY A 477 -21.05 -6.91 -2.55
C GLY A 477 -22.15 -7.97 -2.66
N ASN A 478 -21.80 -9.16 -3.16
CA ASN A 478 -22.69 -10.29 -3.38
C ASN A 478 -22.98 -11.07 -2.08
N ILE A 479 -23.56 -10.40 -1.08
CA ILE A 479 -24.00 -10.97 0.20
C ILE A 479 -25.45 -10.54 0.44
N GLU A 480 -26.31 -11.42 0.94
CA GLU A 480 -27.69 -11.04 1.29
C GLU A 480 -27.76 -10.25 2.60
N PRO A 481 -28.76 -9.37 2.80
CA PRO A 481 -28.88 -8.60 4.05
C PRO A 481 -28.89 -9.51 5.29
N LYS A 482 -29.60 -10.64 5.22
CA LYS A 482 -29.69 -11.57 6.34
C LYS A 482 -28.37 -12.27 6.63
N GLU A 483 -27.60 -12.61 5.59
CA GLU A 483 -26.27 -13.18 5.75
C GLU A 483 -25.31 -12.20 6.45
N ALA A 484 -25.35 -10.91 6.06
CA ALA A 484 -24.56 -9.87 6.69
C ALA A 484 -24.94 -9.68 8.17
N GLU A 485 -26.24 -9.67 8.49
CA GLU A 485 -26.69 -9.62 9.88
C GLU A 485 -26.24 -10.84 10.69
N LEU A 486 -26.30 -12.05 10.12
CA LEU A 486 -25.86 -13.28 10.78
C LEU A 486 -24.34 -13.32 10.99
N MET A 487 -23.54 -12.72 10.08
CA MET A 487 -22.10 -12.51 10.28
C MET A 487 -21.85 -11.66 11.51
N VAL A 488 -22.48 -10.49 11.57
CA VAL A 488 -22.30 -9.57 12.68
C VAL A 488 -22.83 -10.20 13.98
N GLN A 489 -24.00 -10.82 13.97
CA GLN A 489 -24.55 -11.47 15.15
C GLN A 489 -23.62 -12.55 15.70
N HIS A 490 -23.02 -13.38 14.84
CA HIS A 490 -22.06 -14.40 15.28
C HIS A 490 -20.84 -13.80 15.98
N ILE A 491 -20.28 -12.72 15.42
CA ILE A 491 -19.12 -12.02 16.00
C ILE A 491 -19.52 -11.38 17.33
N GLU A 492 -20.70 -10.78 17.41
CA GLU A 492 -21.22 -10.22 18.66
C GLU A 492 -21.40 -11.28 19.75
N ASP A 493 -21.95 -12.43 19.38
CA ASP A 493 -22.20 -13.52 20.31
C ASP A 493 -20.86 -14.07 20.83
N MET A 494 -19.84 -14.16 19.97
CA MET A 494 -18.49 -14.58 20.36
C MET A 494 -17.81 -13.57 21.31
N PHE A 495 -17.88 -12.26 21.01
CA PHE A 495 -17.13 -11.24 21.76
C PHE A 495 -17.85 -10.74 23.03
N TYR A 496 -19.18 -10.62 23.01
CA TYR A 496 -19.94 -9.92 24.06
C TYR A 496 -20.94 -10.79 24.82
N LYS A 497 -21.42 -11.91 24.25
CA LYS A 497 -22.51 -12.70 24.87
C LYS A 497 -22.10 -14.12 25.28
N GLY A 498 -20.95 -14.60 24.84
CA GLY A 498 -20.46 -15.93 25.17
C GLY A 498 -20.11 -16.10 26.65
N PRO A 499 -20.00 -17.35 27.14
CA PRO A 499 -19.62 -17.65 28.53
C PRO A 499 -18.23 -17.14 28.92
N MET A 500 -17.38 -16.85 27.92
CA MET A 500 -16.08 -16.18 28.07
C MET A 500 -16.06 -14.89 27.24
N SER A 501 -17.02 -13.98 27.47
CA SER A 501 -17.07 -12.70 26.75
C SER A 501 -15.75 -11.95 26.88
N LEU A 502 -15.08 -11.71 25.75
CA LEU A 502 -13.79 -11.01 25.69
C LEU A 502 -13.92 -9.51 25.93
N SER A 503 -15.10 -8.95 25.64
CA SER A 503 -15.31 -7.52 25.63
C SER A 503 -16.65 -7.11 26.22
N GLN A 504 -16.70 -5.88 26.70
CA GLN A 504 -17.93 -5.18 27.08
C GLN A 504 -18.17 -3.97 26.18
N SER A 505 -19.40 -3.46 26.19
CA SER A 505 -19.74 -2.20 25.51
C SER A 505 -18.88 -1.05 26.02
N LEU A 506 -18.50 -0.14 25.12
CA LEU A 506 -18.01 1.18 25.51
C LEU A 506 -19.11 1.96 26.25
N PHE A 507 -18.70 2.77 27.23
CA PHE A 507 -19.55 3.85 27.72
C PHE A 507 -19.61 4.99 26.70
N ALA A 508 -20.67 5.81 26.76
CA ALA A 508 -20.86 6.93 25.84
C ALA A 508 -19.64 7.88 25.78
N SER A 509 -18.96 8.11 26.91
CA SER A 509 -17.76 8.96 27.01
C SER A 509 -16.47 8.31 26.49
N GLN A 510 -16.47 6.99 26.28
CA GLN A 510 -15.30 6.24 25.80
C GLN A 510 -15.28 6.07 24.28
N HIS A 511 -16.32 6.54 23.57
CA HIS A 511 -16.27 6.56 22.12
C HIS A 511 -15.20 7.54 21.66
N LEU A 512 -14.23 6.99 20.92
CA LEU A 512 -13.07 7.72 20.44
C LEU A 512 -13.47 8.81 19.45
N THR A 513 -12.83 9.97 19.58
CA THR A 513 -13.01 11.11 18.68
C THR A 513 -11.71 11.39 17.96
N THR A 514 -11.76 11.63 16.65
CA THR A 514 -10.62 12.10 15.86
C THR A 514 -10.71 13.61 15.69
N ARG A 515 -9.65 14.34 16.05
CA ARG A 515 -9.63 15.80 16.03
C ARG A 515 -8.34 16.32 15.40
N VAL A 516 -8.47 17.49 14.78
CA VAL A 516 -7.38 18.17 14.09
C VAL A 516 -7.16 19.53 14.74
N VAL A 517 -5.91 19.91 14.91
CA VAL A 517 -5.51 21.24 15.39
C VAL A 517 -6.02 22.30 14.43
N LYS A 518 -6.68 23.31 14.98
CA LYS A 518 -7.18 24.46 14.25
C LYS A 518 -6.11 25.55 14.25
N LEU A 519 -5.48 25.72 13.10
CA LEU A 519 -4.50 26.78 12.87
C LEU A 519 -5.17 28.15 12.95
N GLU A 520 -4.45 29.14 13.46
CA GLU A 520 -4.95 30.51 13.58
C GLU A 520 -5.02 31.20 12.22
N LYS A 521 -6.09 31.98 12.02
CA LYS A 521 -6.37 32.67 10.76
C LYS A 521 -5.41 33.84 10.58
N GLY A 522 -4.84 33.96 9.39
CA GLY A 522 -3.87 35.00 9.05
C GLY A 522 -2.46 34.73 9.56
N VAL A 523 -2.22 33.55 10.17
CA VAL A 523 -0.92 33.19 10.76
C VAL A 523 -0.22 32.12 9.92
N SER A 524 1.08 32.29 9.74
CA SER A 524 1.97 31.31 9.10
C SER A 524 2.84 30.62 10.15
N TYR A 525 2.65 29.30 10.30
CA TYR A 525 3.44 28.46 11.18
C TYR A 525 4.60 27.81 10.43
N TYR A 526 5.74 27.70 11.09
CA TYR A 526 6.93 27.06 10.55
C TYR A 526 7.45 26.02 11.54
N TYR A 527 7.75 24.83 11.04
CA TYR A 527 8.51 23.82 11.77
C TYR A 527 9.74 23.45 10.95
N THR A 528 10.91 23.51 11.57
CA THR A 528 12.18 23.18 10.92
C THR A 528 12.80 21.97 11.61
N ALA A 529 13.29 21.03 10.81
CA ALA A 529 14.01 19.86 11.32
C ALA A 529 15.14 19.48 10.37
N GLU A 530 16.17 18.86 10.92
CA GLU A 530 17.25 18.26 10.14
C GLU A 530 16.77 16.92 9.56
N GLY A 531 17.32 16.53 8.42
CA GLY A 531 17.12 15.21 7.85
C GLY A 531 17.67 14.13 8.78
N LEU A 532 16.93 13.04 8.96
CA LEU A 532 17.34 11.96 9.86
C LEU A 532 18.50 11.12 9.30
N ASN A 533 18.72 11.15 7.98
CA ASN A 533 19.86 10.51 7.30
C ASN A 533 20.91 11.56 6.93
N PRO A 534 22.08 11.58 7.60
CA PRO A 534 23.14 12.54 7.30
C PRO A 534 23.74 12.41 5.90
N SER A 535 23.54 11.27 5.23
CA SER A 535 24.00 11.05 3.86
C SER A 535 23.01 11.49 2.79
N ASP A 536 21.78 11.87 3.15
CA ASP A 536 20.79 12.34 2.18
C ASP A 536 20.99 13.82 1.88
N GLU A 537 21.37 14.12 0.64
CA GLU A 537 21.59 15.46 0.11
C GLU A 537 20.27 16.25 -0.07
N ASN A 538 19.15 15.54 -0.17
CA ASN A 538 17.86 16.17 -0.47
C ASN A 538 17.32 16.94 0.75
N SER A 539 16.78 18.13 0.49
CA SER A 539 15.90 18.85 1.40
C SER A 539 14.47 18.79 0.91
N ALA A 540 13.50 19.01 1.80
CA ALA A 540 12.09 19.04 1.42
C ALA A 540 11.27 20.12 2.13
N LEU A 541 10.23 20.55 1.42
CA LEU A 541 9.19 21.42 1.92
C LEU A 541 7.84 20.70 1.84
N LEU A 542 7.10 20.75 2.94
CA LEU A 542 5.64 20.64 2.93
C LEU A 542 5.06 22.02 3.28
N HIS A 543 4.34 22.65 2.36
CA HIS A 543 3.58 23.88 2.63
C HIS A 543 2.09 23.56 2.61
N TYR A 544 1.48 23.42 3.79
CA TYR A 544 0.07 23.11 3.97
C TYR A 544 -0.74 24.39 4.27
N ILE A 545 -1.84 24.58 3.56
CA ILE A 545 -2.83 25.63 3.82
C ILE A 545 -4.12 24.94 4.27
N GLN A 546 -4.43 25.06 5.57
CA GLN A 546 -5.67 24.57 6.17
C GLN A 546 -6.81 25.55 5.88
N VAL A 547 -7.94 25.05 5.39
CA VAL A 547 -9.03 25.91 4.88
C VAL A 547 -10.28 25.80 5.74
N HIS A 548 -10.90 24.62 5.80
CA HIS A 548 -12.22 24.47 6.42
C HIS A 548 -12.49 23.04 6.89
N GLN A 549 -13.53 22.90 7.72
CA GLN A 549 -14.12 21.60 8.05
C GLN A 549 -15.31 21.33 7.13
N ASP A 550 -15.47 20.06 6.71
CA ASP A 550 -16.31 19.57 5.61
C ASP A 550 -17.60 20.38 5.32
N ASP A 551 -17.51 21.28 4.34
CA ASP A 551 -18.59 22.13 3.84
C ASP A 551 -18.67 21.98 2.32
N VAL A 552 -19.88 21.75 1.79
CA VAL A 552 -20.07 21.40 0.36
C VAL A 552 -19.57 22.50 -0.56
N LEU A 553 -19.82 23.78 -0.23
CA LEU A 553 -19.43 24.89 -1.09
C LEU A 553 -17.92 25.15 -1.05
N LEU A 554 -17.32 25.14 0.14
CA LEU A 554 -15.87 25.29 0.28
C LEU A 554 -15.11 24.07 -0.28
N ASN A 555 -15.69 22.87 -0.21
CA ASN A 555 -15.14 21.67 -0.84
C ASN A 555 -14.98 21.86 -2.34
N VAL A 556 -16.04 22.29 -3.04
CA VAL A 556 -15.98 22.44 -4.50
C VAL A 556 -15.08 23.59 -4.92
N LYS A 557 -15.03 24.68 -4.14
CA LYS A 557 -14.11 25.80 -4.37
C LYS A 557 -12.64 25.37 -4.22
N LEU A 558 -12.30 24.66 -3.14
CA LEU A 558 -10.97 24.09 -2.91
C LEU A 558 -10.58 23.06 -3.98
N GLN A 559 -11.51 22.19 -4.37
CA GLN A 559 -11.27 21.18 -5.38
C GLN A 559 -11.05 21.79 -6.76
N LEU A 560 -11.83 22.81 -7.12
CA LEU A 560 -11.66 23.54 -8.38
C LEU A 560 -10.34 24.31 -8.39
N PHE A 561 -9.99 25.00 -7.30
CA PHE A 561 -8.66 25.60 -7.14
C PHE A 561 -7.56 24.56 -7.36
N GLY A 562 -7.65 23.41 -6.69
CA GLY A 562 -6.67 22.34 -6.84
C GLY A 562 -6.54 21.81 -8.28
N LEU A 563 -7.66 21.67 -9.00
CA LEU A 563 -7.65 21.26 -10.41
C LEU A 563 -6.94 22.29 -11.29
N VAL A 564 -7.31 23.57 -11.17
CA VAL A 564 -6.79 24.67 -11.98
C VAL A 564 -5.31 24.93 -11.67
N ALA A 565 -4.92 24.91 -10.39
CA ALA A 565 -3.57 25.24 -9.95
C ALA A 565 -2.55 24.13 -10.20
N LYS A 566 -2.99 22.87 -10.38
CA LYS A 566 -2.09 21.71 -10.47
C LYS A 566 -1.08 21.80 -11.62
N GLN A 567 -1.55 22.04 -12.86
CA GLN A 567 -0.66 22.12 -14.02
C GLN A 567 0.27 23.34 -13.96
N PRO A 568 -0.21 24.56 -13.62
CA PRO A 568 0.65 25.73 -13.47
C PRO A 568 1.68 25.57 -12.35
N ALA A 569 1.32 24.98 -11.20
CA ALA A 569 2.25 24.72 -10.11
C ALA A 569 3.36 23.77 -10.55
N PHE A 570 3.01 22.66 -11.21
CA PHE A 570 3.99 21.74 -11.75
C PHE A 570 4.88 22.43 -12.79
N HIS A 571 4.30 23.11 -13.79
CA HIS A 571 5.08 23.77 -14.83
C HIS A 571 6.06 24.80 -14.25
N GLN A 572 5.60 25.68 -13.37
CA GLN A 572 6.43 26.75 -12.80
C GLN A 572 7.51 26.18 -11.89
N LEU A 573 7.14 25.38 -10.89
CA LEU A 573 8.07 24.94 -9.83
C LEU A 573 8.97 23.78 -10.28
N ARG A 574 8.48 22.91 -11.19
CA ARG A 574 9.24 21.77 -11.73
C ARG A 574 9.90 22.06 -13.08
N SER A 575 9.15 22.50 -14.08
CA SER A 575 9.66 22.57 -15.46
C SER A 575 10.50 23.82 -15.72
N VAL A 576 10.07 24.98 -15.20
CA VAL A 576 10.75 26.27 -15.39
C VAL A 576 11.84 26.47 -14.35
N GLU A 577 11.49 26.41 -13.06
CA GLU A 577 12.44 26.69 -11.97
C GLU A 577 13.31 25.49 -11.58
N GLN A 578 12.94 24.28 -12.03
CA GLN A 578 13.70 23.05 -11.82
C GLN A 578 14.02 22.77 -10.34
N LEU A 579 13.10 23.11 -9.42
CA LEU A 579 13.34 23.00 -7.97
C LEU A 579 13.62 21.57 -7.51
N GLY A 580 13.02 20.56 -8.14
CA GLY A 580 13.42 19.16 -7.93
C GLY A 580 12.42 18.16 -8.47
N TYR A 581 12.80 16.87 -8.53
CA TYR A 581 11.99 15.82 -9.20
C TYR A 581 10.59 15.69 -8.63
N ILE A 582 10.49 15.68 -7.30
CA ILE A 582 9.22 15.62 -6.59
C ILE A 582 8.72 17.04 -6.43
N THR A 583 7.64 17.38 -7.14
CA THR A 583 6.94 18.67 -7.04
C THR A 583 5.47 18.41 -7.25
N VAL A 584 4.68 18.46 -6.19
CA VAL A 584 3.27 18.07 -6.20
C VAL A 584 2.43 19.11 -5.48
N LEU A 585 1.32 19.52 -6.11
CA LEU A 585 0.18 20.17 -5.46
C LEU A 585 -0.92 19.13 -5.31
N MET A 586 -1.39 18.93 -4.08
CA MET A 586 -2.48 18.00 -3.79
C MET A 586 -3.40 18.53 -2.70
N GLN A 587 -4.64 18.03 -2.71
CA GLN A 587 -5.59 18.27 -1.62
C GLN A 587 -5.24 17.38 -0.44
N ARG A 588 -5.46 17.89 0.77
CA ARG A 588 -5.33 17.18 2.04
C ARG A 588 -6.69 17.15 2.73
N ASP A 589 -7.00 16.04 3.37
CA ASP A 589 -8.22 15.85 4.16
C ASP A 589 -7.87 14.98 5.37
N ASP A 590 -7.90 15.61 6.54
CA ASP A 590 -7.66 14.98 7.84
C ASP A 590 -8.99 14.94 8.60
N PHE A 591 -9.67 13.79 8.58
CA PHE A 591 -10.94 13.57 9.30
C PHE A 591 -12.02 14.64 8.99
N GLY A 592 -12.10 15.07 7.73
CA GLY A 592 -13.04 16.09 7.28
C GLY A 592 -12.53 17.52 7.39
N VAL A 593 -11.33 17.76 7.92
CA VAL A 593 -10.64 19.06 7.84
C VAL A 593 -9.80 19.10 6.57
N ARG A 594 -10.10 20.04 5.69
CA ARG A 594 -9.59 20.07 4.31
C ARG A 594 -8.68 21.27 4.05
N GLY A 595 -7.76 21.05 3.12
CA GLY A 595 -6.86 22.08 2.63
C GLY A 595 -6.08 21.65 1.40
N VAL A 596 -5.07 22.44 1.06
CA VAL A 596 -4.16 22.17 -0.06
C VAL A 596 -2.73 22.16 0.45
N GLN A 597 -1.89 21.30 -0.11
CA GLN A 597 -0.48 21.23 0.23
C GLN A 597 0.41 21.17 -1.01
N PHE A 598 1.57 21.81 -0.88
CA PHE A 598 2.69 21.71 -1.81
C PHE A 598 3.75 20.83 -1.18
N ILE A 599 4.24 19.84 -1.94
CA ILE A 599 5.32 18.95 -1.51
C ILE A 599 6.42 19.04 -2.55
N ILE A 600 7.61 19.47 -2.13
CA ILE A 600 8.76 19.65 -3.02
C ILE A 600 9.99 19.06 -2.35
N GLN A 601 10.71 18.20 -3.08
CA GLN A 601 12.03 17.70 -2.68
C GLN A 601 13.09 18.18 -3.67
N SER A 602 14.22 18.64 -3.15
CA SER A 602 15.24 19.38 -3.88
C SER A 602 16.63 19.07 -3.34
N THR A 603 17.58 18.78 -4.23
CA THR A 603 19.02 18.81 -3.92
C THR A 603 19.66 20.17 -4.24
N ALA A 604 18.99 21.03 -5.01
CA ALA A 604 19.60 22.24 -5.58
C ALA A 604 19.37 23.52 -4.75
N LYS A 605 18.32 23.53 -3.92
CA LYS A 605 17.87 24.67 -3.12
C LYS A 605 17.38 24.22 -1.74
N GLY A 606 17.69 25.00 -0.72
CA GLY A 606 17.21 24.81 0.65
C GLY A 606 15.70 25.07 0.81
N PRO A 607 15.07 24.49 1.84
CA PRO A 607 13.61 24.45 1.97
C PRO A 607 12.98 25.82 2.23
N LYS A 608 13.69 26.77 2.87
CA LYS A 608 13.22 28.15 3.00
C LYS A 608 13.12 28.85 1.65
N HIS A 609 14.13 28.67 0.79
CA HIS A 609 14.09 29.22 -0.57
C HIS A 609 12.92 28.62 -1.35
N ILE A 610 12.73 27.29 -1.29
CA ILE A 610 11.59 26.62 -1.92
C ILE A 610 10.27 27.21 -1.42
N ASN A 611 10.12 27.47 -0.12
CA ASN A 611 8.91 28.07 0.44
C ASN A 611 8.64 29.45 -0.16
N SER A 612 9.68 30.28 -0.29
CA SER A 612 9.57 31.59 -0.96
C SER A 612 9.12 31.47 -2.42
N ARG A 613 9.53 30.42 -3.12
CA ARG A 613 9.11 30.15 -4.51
C ARG A 613 7.65 29.68 -4.59
N VAL A 614 7.18 28.89 -3.63
CA VAL A 614 5.75 28.56 -3.52
C VAL A 614 4.91 29.82 -3.31
N GLU A 615 5.34 30.73 -2.44
CA GLU A 615 4.62 32.00 -2.26
C GLU A 615 4.69 32.91 -3.50
N ALA A 616 5.83 32.96 -4.18
CA ALA A 616 5.95 33.68 -5.45
C ALA A 616 5.03 33.08 -6.53
N PHE A 617 4.92 31.75 -6.60
CA PHE A 617 3.95 31.08 -7.45
C PHE A 617 2.52 31.49 -7.11
N LEU A 618 2.15 31.52 -5.82
CA LEU A 618 0.80 31.94 -5.42
C LEU A 618 0.50 33.39 -5.83
N LYS A 619 1.47 34.31 -5.70
CA LYS A 619 1.33 35.70 -6.18
C LYS A 619 1.15 35.75 -7.70
N MET A 620 1.95 35.01 -8.46
CA MET A 620 1.81 34.91 -9.93
C MET A 620 0.46 34.29 -10.32
N PHE A 621 0.00 33.29 -9.58
CA PHE A 621 -1.24 32.58 -9.87
C PHE A 621 -2.49 33.46 -9.70
N GLU A 622 -2.42 34.49 -8.85
CA GLU A 622 -3.48 35.50 -8.72
C GLU A 622 -3.83 36.14 -10.07
N SER A 623 -2.82 36.64 -10.80
CA SER A 623 -3.01 37.21 -12.14
C SER A 623 -3.62 36.20 -13.10
N LYS A 624 -3.15 34.94 -13.05
CA LYS A 624 -3.67 33.87 -13.91
C LYS A 624 -5.14 33.55 -13.64
N LEU A 625 -5.60 33.62 -12.39
CA LEU A 625 -7.01 33.47 -12.05
C LEU A 625 -7.85 34.62 -12.59
N HIS A 626 -7.35 35.85 -12.51
CA HIS A 626 -8.03 37.03 -13.05
C HIS A 626 -8.08 37.04 -14.58
N GLU A 627 -7.04 36.59 -15.25
CA GLU A 627 -6.94 36.52 -16.72
C GLU A 627 -7.72 35.35 -17.34
N MET A 628 -8.05 34.32 -16.55
CA MET A 628 -8.80 33.15 -17.03
C MET A 628 -10.11 33.54 -17.70
N THR A 629 -10.32 33.10 -18.94
CA THR A 629 -11.54 33.42 -19.68
C THR A 629 -12.78 32.70 -19.09
N PRO A 630 -14.00 33.23 -19.28
CA PRO A 630 -15.22 32.52 -18.89
C PRO A 630 -15.34 31.12 -19.50
N GLU A 631 -14.85 30.93 -20.73
CA GLU A 631 -14.84 29.66 -21.44
C GLU A 631 -13.89 28.66 -20.78
N GLU A 632 -12.66 29.09 -20.44
CA GLU A 632 -11.70 28.26 -19.70
C GLU A 632 -12.22 27.89 -18.30
N PHE A 633 -12.81 28.86 -17.59
CA PHE A 633 -13.42 28.59 -16.28
C PHE A 633 -14.51 27.52 -16.39
N LYS A 634 -15.44 27.68 -17.34
CA LYS A 634 -16.51 26.72 -17.58
C LYS A 634 -15.96 25.34 -18.00
N SER A 635 -14.89 25.31 -18.79
CA SER A 635 -14.19 24.07 -19.16
C SER A 635 -13.63 23.37 -17.92
N ASN A 636 -12.97 24.09 -17.01
CA ASN A 636 -12.46 23.55 -15.75
C ASN A 636 -13.57 23.04 -14.82
N VAL A 637 -14.68 23.78 -14.72
CA VAL A 637 -15.88 23.36 -13.96
C VAL A 637 -16.42 22.05 -14.54
N ASN A 638 -16.61 21.98 -15.86
CA ASN A 638 -17.09 20.77 -16.52
C ASN A 638 -16.13 19.59 -16.33
N ALA A 639 -14.82 19.81 -16.43
CA ALA A 639 -13.82 18.78 -16.20
C ALA A 639 -13.90 18.23 -14.76
N LEU A 640 -14.08 19.10 -13.75
CA LEU A 640 -14.25 18.66 -12.37
C LEU A 640 -15.59 17.94 -12.15
N VAL A 641 -16.67 18.38 -12.81
CA VAL A 641 -17.96 17.67 -12.81
C VAL A 641 -17.79 16.26 -13.38
N ASP A 642 -17.12 16.12 -14.52
CA ASP A 642 -16.90 14.84 -15.18
C ASP A 642 -16.05 13.90 -14.31
N LEU A 643 -14.99 14.42 -13.66
CA LEU A 643 -14.18 13.67 -12.70
C LEU A 643 -15.00 13.16 -11.50
N LYS A 644 -15.93 13.98 -10.99
CA LYS A 644 -16.81 13.59 -9.86
C LYS A 644 -17.88 12.58 -10.25
N LEU A 645 -18.46 12.75 -11.43
CA LEU A 645 -19.49 11.87 -11.99
C LEU A 645 -18.93 10.59 -12.58
N GLU A 646 -17.61 10.44 -12.64
CA GLU A 646 -17.00 9.20 -13.06
C GLU A 646 -17.50 8.05 -12.17
N LYS A 647 -18.12 7.06 -12.82
CA LYS A 647 -18.63 5.88 -12.15
C LYS A 647 -17.47 5.09 -11.56
N HIS A 648 -17.69 4.52 -10.38
CA HIS A 648 -16.78 3.53 -9.83
C HIS A 648 -16.61 2.39 -10.83
N LYS A 649 -15.37 1.92 -11.01
CA LYS A 649 -15.07 0.89 -12.01
C LYS A 649 -15.33 -0.51 -11.45
N ASN A 650 -15.15 -0.67 -10.15
CA ASN A 650 -15.26 -1.95 -9.45
C ASN A 650 -15.78 -1.75 -8.01
N LEU A 651 -16.11 -2.87 -7.37
CA LEU A 651 -16.64 -2.91 -6.01
C LEU A 651 -15.68 -2.31 -4.97
N HIS A 652 -14.37 -2.48 -5.17
CA HIS A 652 -13.36 -1.94 -4.25
C HIS A 652 -13.37 -0.41 -4.22
N GLU A 653 -13.39 0.26 -5.37
CA GLU A 653 -13.46 1.73 -5.45
C GLU A 653 -14.72 2.29 -4.78
N GLU A 654 -15.86 1.64 -4.98
CA GLU A 654 -17.13 2.04 -4.38
C GLU A 654 -17.13 1.79 -2.86
N THR A 655 -16.66 0.63 -2.43
CA THR A 655 -16.53 0.26 -1.02
C THR A 655 -15.63 1.25 -0.30
N ARG A 656 -14.46 1.58 -0.86
CA ARG A 656 -13.52 2.54 -0.27
C ARG A 656 -14.12 3.94 -0.13
N PHE A 657 -14.91 4.39 -1.11
CA PHE A 657 -15.58 5.68 -1.06
C PHE A 657 -16.56 5.76 0.12
N TYR A 658 -17.46 4.79 0.24
CA TYR A 658 -18.44 4.79 1.33
C TYR A 658 -17.81 4.47 2.70
N TRP A 659 -16.81 3.59 2.73
CA TRP A 659 -16.09 3.29 3.97
C TRP A 659 -15.44 4.54 4.54
N ARG A 660 -14.88 5.41 3.69
CA ARG A 660 -14.34 6.70 4.14
C ARG A 660 -15.40 7.59 4.82
N GLU A 661 -16.60 7.69 4.25
CA GLU A 661 -17.69 8.46 4.88
C GLU A 661 -18.10 7.87 6.24
N ILE A 662 -18.00 6.55 6.41
CA ILE A 662 -18.27 5.84 7.66
C ILE A 662 -17.13 6.04 8.67
N SER A 663 -15.87 5.83 8.24
CA SER A 663 -14.69 5.90 9.09
C SER A 663 -14.40 7.31 9.58
N ASP A 664 -14.65 8.32 8.75
CA ASP A 664 -14.48 9.74 9.10
C ASP A 664 -15.69 10.26 9.90
N GLY A 665 -16.85 9.59 9.79
CA GLY A 665 -18.09 9.96 10.47
C GLY A 665 -18.93 11.04 9.77
N THR A 666 -18.51 11.49 8.58
CA THR A 666 -19.24 12.50 7.79
C THR A 666 -20.58 11.99 7.27
N LEU A 667 -20.66 10.70 6.91
CA LEU A 667 -21.88 10.00 6.48
C LEU A 667 -22.65 10.69 5.33
N LYS A 668 -21.96 11.44 4.45
CA LYS A 668 -22.56 12.10 3.27
C LYS A 668 -22.45 11.19 2.05
N PHE A 669 -23.28 10.15 2.00
CA PHE A 669 -23.23 9.16 0.92
C PHE A 669 -23.62 9.71 -0.47
N ASP A 670 -24.39 10.79 -0.51
CA ASP A 670 -24.81 11.57 -1.68
C ASP A 670 -23.87 12.75 -1.99
N ARG A 671 -22.65 12.75 -1.42
CA ARG A 671 -21.66 13.82 -1.57
C ARG A 671 -21.38 14.18 -3.03
N LYS A 672 -21.34 13.20 -3.93
CA LYS A 672 -21.03 13.44 -5.35
C LYS A 672 -22.11 14.32 -5.98
N GLU A 673 -23.37 14.03 -5.70
CA GLU A 673 -24.54 14.73 -6.20
C GLU A 673 -24.59 16.15 -5.64
N LEU A 674 -24.41 16.29 -4.32
CA LEU A 674 -24.38 17.60 -3.64
C LEU A 674 -23.25 18.48 -4.16
N GLU A 675 -22.03 17.95 -4.25
CA GLU A 675 -20.86 18.70 -4.73
C GLU A 675 -20.98 19.03 -6.22
N VAL A 676 -21.52 18.15 -7.07
CA VAL A 676 -21.77 18.46 -8.50
C VAL A 676 -22.83 19.55 -8.66
N ALA A 677 -23.90 19.52 -7.87
CA ALA A 677 -24.94 20.55 -7.90
C ALA A 677 -24.37 21.92 -7.51
N ALA A 678 -23.58 21.98 -6.44
CA ALA A 678 -22.90 23.22 -6.02
C ALA A 678 -21.87 23.71 -7.06
N LEU A 679 -21.09 22.79 -7.64
CA LEU A 679 -20.06 23.11 -8.62
C LEU A 679 -20.65 23.72 -9.91
N LYS A 680 -21.82 23.26 -10.36
CA LYS A 680 -22.52 23.81 -11.54
C LYS A 680 -23.02 25.24 -11.35
N GLN A 681 -23.19 25.69 -10.11
CA GLN A 681 -23.64 27.04 -9.78
C GLN A 681 -22.46 27.99 -9.52
N LEU A 682 -21.22 27.48 -9.49
CA LEU A 682 -20.04 28.26 -9.15
C LEU A 682 -19.73 29.30 -10.24
N THR A 683 -19.40 30.52 -9.82
CA THR A 683 -18.91 31.58 -10.71
C THR A 683 -17.39 31.70 -10.65
N LYS A 684 -16.80 32.43 -11.61
CA LYS A 684 -15.35 32.74 -11.57
C LYS A 684 -15.03 33.62 -10.36
N GLU A 685 -15.92 34.55 -10.05
CA GLU A 685 -15.84 35.47 -8.93
C GLU A 685 -15.85 34.72 -7.59
N ASP A 686 -16.63 33.64 -7.48
CA ASP A 686 -16.62 32.75 -6.32
C ASP A 686 -15.26 32.09 -6.07
N LEU A 687 -14.59 31.65 -7.14
CA LEU A 687 -13.27 31.03 -7.07
C LEU A 687 -12.19 32.07 -6.71
N ILE A 688 -12.26 33.25 -7.30
CA ILE A 688 -11.36 34.38 -6.97
C ILE A 688 -11.57 34.82 -5.53
N GLY A 689 -12.82 34.94 -5.07
CA GLY A 689 -13.15 35.28 -3.69
C GLY A 689 -12.59 34.25 -2.71
N PHE A 690 -12.74 32.95 -3.02
CA PHE A 690 -12.13 31.87 -2.25
C PHE A 690 -10.61 31.99 -2.18
N PHE A 691 -9.96 32.20 -3.34
CA PHE A 691 -8.51 32.35 -3.40
C PHE A 691 -8.04 33.54 -2.55
N ASN A 692 -8.67 34.71 -2.70
CA ASN A 692 -8.34 35.93 -1.97
C ASN A 692 -8.58 35.82 -0.45
N GLN A 693 -9.53 34.98 -0.03
CA GLN A 693 -9.86 34.81 1.37
C GLN A 693 -8.99 33.77 2.07
N TYR A 694 -8.66 32.65 1.42
CA TYR A 694 -8.06 31.48 2.06
C TYR A 694 -6.65 31.10 1.56
N ILE A 695 -6.29 31.42 0.32
CA ILE A 695 -5.10 30.84 -0.35
C ILE A 695 -4.02 31.89 -0.64
N LYS A 696 -4.43 33.08 -1.08
CA LYS A 696 -3.54 34.17 -1.47
C LYS A 696 -2.55 34.50 -0.35
N VAL A 697 -1.34 34.92 -0.73
CA VAL A 697 -0.34 35.42 0.24
C VAL A 697 -0.90 36.64 0.97
N GLY A 698 -0.90 36.59 2.31
CA GLY A 698 -1.51 37.62 3.16
C GLY A 698 -3.05 37.59 3.20
N ALA A 699 -3.69 36.52 2.74
CA ALA A 699 -5.15 36.41 2.81
C ALA A 699 -5.64 36.34 4.27
N PRO A 700 -6.76 37.00 4.61
CA PRO A 700 -7.20 37.18 5.99
C PRO A 700 -7.64 35.90 6.69
N GLN A 701 -7.92 34.82 5.95
CA GLN A 701 -8.27 33.50 6.52
C GLN A 701 -7.22 32.43 6.20
N LYS A 702 -6.09 32.78 5.56
CA LYS A 702 -5.03 31.82 5.30
C LYS A 702 -4.44 31.35 6.62
N SER A 703 -4.48 30.05 6.85
CA SER A 703 -3.89 29.41 8.02
C SER A 703 -2.92 28.36 7.49
N SER A 704 -1.62 28.63 7.55
CA SER A 704 -0.62 27.77 6.90
C SER A 704 0.40 27.18 7.85
N LEU A 705 0.87 25.98 7.54
CA LEU A 705 1.96 25.27 8.19
C LEU A 705 3.00 24.91 7.13
N SER A 706 4.22 25.39 7.30
CA SER A 706 5.37 25.01 6.50
C SER A 706 6.29 24.11 7.32
N VAL A 707 6.51 22.88 6.87
CA VAL A 707 7.50 21.96 7.44
C VAL A 707 8.71 21.91 6.52
N LEU A 708 9.87 22.31 7.04
CA LEU A 708 11.12 22.46 6.32
C LEU A 708 12.11 21.40 6.84
N ILE A 709 12.43 20.43 5.98
CA ILE A 709 13.41 19.38 6.28
C ILE A 709 14.72 19.69 5.55
N TYR A 710 15.80 19.82 6.31
CA TYR A 710 17.13 20.18 5.80
C TYR A 710 18.00 18.93 5.62
N GLY A 711 18.27 18.56 4.37
CA GLY A 711 19.26 17.53 4.04
C GLY A 711 20.70 18.03 4.17
N SER A 712 21.65 17.12 3.99
CA SER A 712 23.08 17.36 4.20
C SER A 712 23.64 18.50 3.35
N SER A 713 23.15 18.68 2.11
CA SER A 713 23.58 19.77 1.23
C SER A 713 23.16 21.17 1.70
N HIS A 714 22.18 21.27 2.60
CA HIS A 714 21.62 22.55 3.05
C HIS A 714 21.67 22.72 4.58
N ILE A 715 22.34 21.83 5.30
CA ILE A 715 22.35 21.82 6.76
C ILE A 715 22.94 23.11 7.37
N SER A 716 23.92 23.71 6.69
CA SER A 716 24.52 24.97 7.10
C SER A 716 23.55 26.17 7.03
N GLU A 717 22.49 26.07 6.23
CA GLU A 717 21.45 27.10 6.11
C GLU A 717 20.46 27.05 7.29
N HIS A 718 20.32 25.90 7.96
CA HIS A 718 19.25 25.66 8.95
C HIS A 718 19.25 26.64 10.11
N SER A 719 20.40 26.86 10.76
CA SER A 719 20.52 27.76 11.92
C SER A 719 20.18 29.21 11.55
N LYS A 720 20.68 29.66 10.40
CA LYS A 720 20.41 31.00 9.86
C LYS A 720 18.93 31.15 9.53
N ASP A 721 18.37 30.20 8.79
CA ASP A 721 16.96 30.23 8.38
C ASP A 721 16.02 30.23 9.57
N LYS A 722 16.31 29.42 10.61
CA LYS A 722 15.53 29.37 11.85
C LYS A 722 15.48 30.72 12.55
N SER A 723 16.60 31.45 12.60
CA SER A 723 16.66 32.79 13.20
C SER A 723 15.89 33.85 12.41
N GLU A 724 15.90 33.76 11.08
CA GLU A 724 15.25 34.72 10.19
C GLU A 724 13.73 34.48 10.04
N LEU A 725 13.20 33.33 10.49
CA LEU A 725 11.76 33.02 10.42
C LEU A 725 10.93 33.70 11.53
N GLY A 726 11.56 34.29 12.55
CA GLY A 726 10.90 34.92 13.71
C GLY A 726 10.35 36.34 13.49
N GLU A 727 9.92 36.68 12.27
CA GLU A 727 9.26 37.96 11.96
C GLU A 727 7.82 38.05 12.55
N PRO A 728 7.23 39.25 12.76
CA PRO A 728 6.01 39.42 13.57
C PRO A 728 4.79 38.60 13.14
N ASP A 729 4.65 38.29 11.85
CA ASP A 729 3.51 37.56 11.26
C ASP A 729 3.76 36.04 11.14
N ASN A 730 4.94 35.57 11.56
CA ASN A 730 5.38 34.18 11.45
C ASN A 730 5.58 33.58 12.84
N VAL A 731 5.11 32.35 13.04
CA VAL A 731 5.26 31.62 14.31
C VAL A 731 6.11 30.38 14.07
N VAL A 732 7.29 30.34 14.69
CA VAL A 732 8.15 29.15 14.68
C VAL A 732 7.70 28.19 15.79
N ILE A 733 7.42 26.95 15.41
CA ILE A 733 7.09 25.85 16.32
C ILE A 733 8.41 25.26 16.82
N GLU A 734 8.78 25.58 18.06
CA GLU A 734 9.96 25.02 18.71
C GLU A 734 9.69 23.64 19.33
N ASP A 735 8.48 23.46 19.89
CA ASP A 735 8.02 22.18 20.45
C ASP A 735 6.61 21.86 19.93
N ILE A 736 6.50 20.70 19.26
CA ILE A 736 5.26 20.25 18.61
C ILE A 736 4.14 20.07 19.64
N PHE A 737 4.44 19.49 20.80
CA PHE A 737 3.42 19.11 21.77
C PHE A 737 2.91 20.31 22.57
N SER A 738 3.78 21.25 22.95
CA SER A 738 3.37 22.54 23.52
C SER A 738 2.52 23.35 22.54
N PHE A 739 2.91 23.35 21.25
CA PHE A 739 2.09 23.96 20.20
C PHE A 739 0.70 23.35 20.16
N LYS A 740 0.58 22.02 20.02
CA LYS A 740 -0.72 21.31 20.00
C LYS A 740 -1.60 21.64 21.21
N ARG A 741 -1.04 21.58 22.42
CA ARG A 741 -1.75 21.90 23.67
C ARG A 741 -2.23 23.35 23.76
N SER A 742 -1.57 24.27 23.07
CA SER A 742 -1.92 25.70 23.08
C SER A 742 -3.00 26.09 22.07
N ARG A 743 -3.41 25.17 21.18
CA ARG A 743 -4.29 25.48 20.04
C ARG A 743 -5.69 24.88 20.23
N PRO A 744 -6.74 25.53 19.70
CA PRO A 744 -8.05 24.93 19.64
C PRO A 744 -8.07 23.74 18.67
N LEU A 745 -9.03 22.84 18.85
CA LEU A 745 -9.26 21.68 17.98
C LEU A 745 -10.57 21.87 17.19
N PHE A 746 -10.64 21.34 15.97
CA PHE A 746 -11.91 21.16 15.28
C PHE A 746 -12.78 20.11 16.01
N GLY A 747 -14.10 20.25 15.90
CA GLY A 747 -15.04 19.24 16.39
C GLY A 747 -14.86 17.92 15.63
N SER A 748 -15.14 16.79 16.28
CA SER A 748 -15.06 15.49 15.61
C SER A 748 -16.40 15.10 14.99
N PHE A 749 -16.37 14.56 13.76
CA PHE A 749 -17.54 13.91 13.17
C PHE A 749 -17.79 12.51 13.75
N LYS A 750 -16.78 11.91 14.40
CA LYS A 750 -16.90 10.69 15.21
C LYS A 750 -17.21 11.05 16.67
N GLY A 751 -18.17 10.39 17.31
CA GLY A 751 -18.53 10.75 18.70
C GLY A 751 -19.67 10.01 19.38
N GLY A 752 -19.89 8.73 19.09
CA GLY A 752 -20.88 7.88 19.77
C GLY A 752 -21.93 7.26 18.87
N ILE A 753 -22.91 6.60 19.49
CA ILE A 753 -24.00 5.86 18.83
C ILE A 753 -25.00 6.80 18.12
N GLY A 754 -25.04 8.08 18.50
CA GLY A 754 -25.89 9.11 17.89
C GLY A 754 -25.22 9.79 16.69
N LEU A 755 -26.02 10.15 15.68
CA LEU A 755 -25.57 11.09 14.64
C LEU A 755 -25.34 12.44 15.33
N VAL A 756 -24.09 12.85 15.48
CA VAL A 756 -23.80 14.23 15.83
C VAL A 756 -24.09 15.05 14.57
N LYS A 757 -25.29 15.66 14.52
CA LYS A 757 -25.51 16.78 13.60
C LYS A 757 -24.66 17.94 14.15
N LEU A 758 -23.45 18.09 13.62
CA LEU A 758 -22.67 19.32 13.76
C LEU A 758 -23.24 20.38 12.83
#